data_AF-A0A519WX58-F1
#
_entry.id   AF-A0A519WX58-F1
#
_cell.length_a   1.000
_cell.length_b   1.000
_cell.length_c   1.000
_cell.angle_alpha   90.00
_cell.angle_beta   90.00
_cell.angle_gamma   90.00
#
_symmetry.space_group_name_H-M   'P 1'
#
loop_
_entity.id
_entity.type
_entity.pdbx_description
1 polymer ?
#
loop_
_entity_poly.entity_id
_entity_poly.type
_entity_poly.pdbx_seq_one_letter_code
_entity_poly.pdbx_strand_id
1 'polypeptide(L)'
;MLQEKDKSNPPLKDVGIRLGWDDEQIAIWYNRQMLKKEEESGSDVDTPLGVFGYRVDVRKKGEEQWLSQNSLILQQNTALNNGRIIISEAGEIVEPGIEVHPSAHGDSKGAGFWLPMYFSSWMGKPISIADKDAEDINMLHPDKMIKPRPDIDNTINSIPKRTFHPYAADPRNNIPLVYGNDYQFRVRLMDISGGGPAVTEKALNGGEKPVADLHFKRHIAAGVLKITNISSVYDNLPSTTVADIKDTSILQNLITIDNPVLKIQRPLLGYPAVVFTGKYNNVIDKLKAILNDLPADEKKGIDIGLSDPDVSSFKVQVEIKSLEMDNGRSENGKESYIVLYQKEYNFDEGNFDDDVLLNIVHKDEKQLTFTEGYNDTGADYDLVLPTSRHIRLTFIPIIKHADNDYADLSIAEGKRITLTSYLPGADETGLLSPIDGGFKAVYLQPEHAVDQHQIKTFKNKITLQFVKSNTPVELSRLADAFKITAHNLTLEGEKGKRLQFGCSKLMRHSLAPDSSSISFSSQAELFNRWIIGVDYTLLRDWAWDGLEKESFFIYRKWKREGEVSFSNEVLAGIINVSDTVAINALHEPERTYSRLLFLDAFDPKEVDSLLPPEIIISYRIEVHFKKKGIPSVIDPEIKDKEIHLPVTIIPAQIPKLVSAGIALSPYVSDEEKYRSTDLRQRFLWLEMEEGPRDRNDTYFARVLSNAPDPLLCSISEELKTYDPVDAPLNINDEKIRTIIPGMDNDFAGMGAMQELLRGDDNSGKSNFYMLPLPPGLHADSDELFGFFSYEIRLGHKKELWSTAQGRYGRPLKVNGVQHPAPNLSCNVIRRKIPLFEKKLKDVLVANKVERLRKDSGQILEKPSINIAFKNEVVITAQFATAVLNGKNITANPPQTSLWYMLYAQVRQADGLSYRNLLLSSGYMPYVPPKRRVLAKNDVVSKEEGGKTGIAILKVEDIQQRLVELGLPKENSLSVLCVEMFPMDNMWHIEGGKHDYANAERLTHHLYRLASENRLCVRPK
;
A
#
# COMPACT_ATOMS: atom_id res chain seq x y z
N MET A 1 54.72 7.69 47.09
CA MET A 1 54.20 7.05 45.85
C MET A 1 52.67 7.10 45.86
N LEU A 2 52.06 7.56 44.78
CA LEU A 2 50.61 7.60 44.57
C LEU A 2 50.24 6.56 43.51
N GLN A 3 49.17 5.79 43.73
CA GLN A 3 48.62 4.90 42.72
C GLN A 3 47.72 5.71 41.78
N GLU A 4 47.99 5.62 40.47
CA GLU A 4 47.16 6.25 39.45
C GLU A 4 45.75 5.63 39.44
N LYS A 5 44.72 6.48 39.42
CA LYS A 5 43.30 6.06 39.40
C LYS A 5 42.64 6.30 38.04
N ASP A 6 43.38 6.80 37.06
CA ASP A 6 42.83 7.09 35.74
C ASP A 6 42.53 5.77 35.01
N LYS A 7 41.24 5.55 34.72
CA LYS A 7 40.74 4.36 34.02
C LYS A 7 40.55 4.62 32.51
N SER A 8 40.86 5.83 32.02
CA SER A 8 40.59 6.22 30.63
C SER A 8 41.44 5.47 29.61
N ASN A 9 42.67 5.06 29.98
CA ASN A 9 43.61 4.36 29.11
C ASN A 9 44.10 3.04 29.75
N PRO A 10 43.37 1.92 29.58
CA PRO A 10 43.81 0.63 30.09
C PRO A 10 45.10 0.15 29.37
N PRO A 11 45.92 -0.67 30.04
CA PRO A 11 47.14 -1.21 29.44
C PRO A 11 46.84 -2.13 28.25
N LEU A 12 47.58 -1.96 27.15
CA LEU A 12 47.44 -2.77 25.94
C LEU A 12 48.23 -4.08 25.97
N LYS A 13 49.31 -4.14 26.76
CA LYS A 13 50.21 -5.29 26.91
C LYS A 13 50.61 -5.44 28.37
N ASP A 14 50.73 -6.69 28.81
CA ASP A 14 51.13 -6.97 30.18
C ASP A 14 52.64 -7.00 30.26
N VAL A 15 53.20 -5.99 30.92
CA VAL A 15 54.65 -5.80 31.09
C VAL A 15 55.05 -5.76 32.57
N GLY A 16 54.14 -6.20 33.45
CA GLY A 16 54.31 -6.12 34.90
C GLY A 16 54.04 -4.71 35.44
N ILE A 17 54.72 -4.37 36.53
CA ILE A 17 54.50 -3.12 37.27
C ILE A 17 55.51 -2.07 36.81
N ARG A 18 55.03 -0.94 36.29
CA ARG A 18 55.88 0.23 36.02
C ARG A 18 56.06 1.05 37.29
N LEU A 19 57.30 1.40 37.59
CA LEU A 19 57.70 2.09 38.81
C LEU A 19 58.23 3.47 38.47
N GLY A 20 57.72 4.48 39.17
CA GLY A 20 58.23 5.84 39.20
C GLY A 20 58.17 6.35 40.62
N TRP A 21 59.17 7.11 41.04
CA TRP A 21 59.20 7.77 42.34
C TRP A 21 59.41 9.27 42.15
N ASP A 22 58.98 10.06 43.13
CA ASP A 22 59.12 11.50 43.02
C ASP A 22 60.56 11.89 43.35
N ASP A 23 61.24 12.47 42.35
CA ASP A 23 62.49 13.19 42.52
C ASP A 23 62.52 14.45 41.65
N GLU A 24 61.46 15.26 41.75
CA GLU A 24 61.40 16.58 41.12
C GLU A 24 62.62 17.46 41.50
N GLN A 25 63.19 17.24 42.69
CA GLN A 25 64.37 17.96 43.16
C GLN A 25 65.60 17.69 42.28
N ILE A 26 65.86 16.44 41.90
CA ILE A 26 66.93 16.11 40.95
C ILE A 26 66.66 16.71 39.57
N ALA A 27 65.43 16.67 39.06
CA ALA A 27 65.09 17.29 37.77
C ALA A 27 65.36 18.80 37.78
N ILE A 28 64.93 19.49 38.84
CA ILE A 28 65.17 20.91 39.06
C ILE A 28 66.67 21.21 39.13
N TRP A 29 67.44 20.38 39.83
CA TRP A 29 68.89 20.54 39.94
C TRP A 29 69.63 20.30 38.62
N TYR A 30 69.27 19.25 37.86
CA TYR A 30 69.82 19.01 36.53
C TYR A 30 69.53 20.19 35.58
N ASN A 31 68.30 20.70 35.58
CA ASN A 31 67.91 21.88 34.82
C ASN A 31 68.76 23.10 35.23
N ARG A 32 68.96 23.35 36.53
CA ARG A 32 69.80 24.46 37.02
C ARG A 32 71.28 24.31 36.63
N GLN A 33 71.84 23.11 36.74
CA GLN A 33 73.24 22.84 36.39
C GLN A 33 73.52 22.98 34.88
N MET A 34 72.58 22.57 34.03
CA MET A 34 72.73 22.66 32.57
C MET A 34 72.38 24.05 32.02
N LEU A 35 71.35 24.73 32.54
CA LEU A 35 70.97 26.08 32.11
C LEU A 35 72.01 27.13 32.52
N LYS A 36 72.64 27.01 33.70
CA LYS A 36 73.71 27.93 34.16
C LYS A 36 74.99 27.87 33.30
N LYS A 37 75.16 26.84 32.45
CA LYS A 37 76.37 26.72 31.62
C LYS A 37 76.40 27.72 30.44
N GLU A 38 75.26 28.36 30.11
CA GLU A 38 75.17 29.39 29.06
C GLU A 38 75.08 30.84 29.62
N GLU A 39 74.77 31.05 30.91
CA GLU A 39 74.73 32.40 31.52
C GLU A 39 75.94 32.63 32.44
N GLU A 40 76.92 33.44 31.98
CA GLU A 40 78.05 33.92 32.78
C GLU A 40 77.59 34.62 34.08
N SER A 41 77.73 33.95 35.23
CA SER A 41 77.64 34.59 36.54
C SER A 41 78.34 33.73 37.58
N GLY A 42 79.42 34.27 38.17
CA GLY A 42 80.31 33.65 39.16
C GLY A 42 79.66 33.34 40.51
N SER A 43 78.55 32.62 40.51
CA SER A 43 77.96 31.97 41.68
C SER A 43 78.52 30.55 41.82
N ASP A 44 78.85 30.14 43.04
CA ASP A 44 79.35 28.80 43.32
C ASP A 44 78.40 27.74 42.75
N VAL A 45 78.98 26.78 42.04
CA VAL A 45 78.26 25.60 41.56
C VAL A 45 77.95 24.76 42.79
N ASP A 46 76.66 24.56 43.08
CA ASP A 46 76.23 23.63 44.15
C ASP A 46 76.89 22.26 43.92
N THR A 47 77.35 21.65 45.02
CA THR A 47 78.15 20.43 45.05
C THR A 47 77.48 19.29 44.27
N PRO A 48 78.22 18.45 43.51
CA PRO A 48 77.63 17.32 42.80
C PRO A 48 76.86 16.38 43.74
N LEU A 49 75.75 15.85 43.24
CA LEU A 49 74.84 14.93 43.93
C LEU A 49 75.60 13.78 44.61
N GLY A 50 75.29 13.54 45.88
CA GLY A 50 75.69 12.33 46.60
C GLY A 50 74.82 11.11 46.28
N VAL A 51 73.79 11.26 45.43
CA VAL A 51 72.89 10.18 44.98
C VAL A 51 73.14 9.97 43.49
N PHE A 52 73.68 8.81 43.14
CA PHE A 52 74.03 8.42 41.78
C PHE A 52 73.04 7.40 41.20
N GLY A 53 72.40 6.59 42.04
CA GLY A 53 71.39 5.65 41.57
C GLY A 53 70.44 5.16 42.67
N TYR A 54 69.53 4.27 42.29
CA TYR A 54 68.45 3.78 43.13
C TYR A 54 68.43 2.27 43.20
N ARG A 55 68.09 1.72 44.37
CA ARG A 55 67.84 0.29 44.56
C ARG A 55 66.39 0.10 44.99
N VAL A 56 65.70 -0.85 44.39
CA VAL A 56 64.29 -1.13 44.67
C VAL A 56 64.19 -2.42 45.46
N ASP A 57 63.54 -2.35 46.61
CA ASP A 57 63.21 -3.55 47.39
C ASP A 57 61.72 -3.81 47.36
N VAL A 58 61.36 -5.09 47.28
CA VAL A 58 59.99 -5.57 47.19
C VAL A 58 59.74 -6.61 48.27
N ARG A 59 58.51 -6.64 48.78
CA ARG A 59 57.98 -7.72 49.61
C ARG A 59 56.50 -7.92 49.36
N LYS A 60 55.95 -9.08 49.69
CA LYS A 60 54.48 -9.24 49.73
C LYS A 60 53.93 -8.56 50.98
N LYS A 61 52.73 -7.99 50.87
CA LYS A 61 52.08 -7.33 52.01
C LYS A 61 51.84 -8.35 53.13
N GLY A 62 52.37 -8.06 54.32
CA GLY A 62 52.33 -8.95 55.48
C GLY A 62 53.64 -9.71 55.75
N GLU A 63 54.58 -9.72 54.81
CA GLU A 63 55.93 -10.25 55.04
C GLU A 63 56.84 -9.19 55.69
N GLU A 64 57.72 -9.62 56.60
CA GLU A 64 58.65 -8.70 57.28
C GLU A 64 59.94 -8.44 56.48
N GLN A 65 60.39 -9.43 55.72
CA GLN A 65 61.66 -9.39 54.98
C GLN A 65 61.53 -8.62 53.66
N TRP A 66 62.44 -7.68 53.44
CA TRP A 66 62.59 -6.99 52.17
C TRP A 66 63.56 -7.73 51.26
N LEU A 67 63.19 -7.91 49.99
CA LEU A 67 64.03 -8.56 48.99
C LEU A 67 64.44 -7.55 47.92
N SER A 68 65.76 -7.37 47.75
CA SER A 68 66.28 -6.44 46.76
C SER A 68 66.11 -6.98 45.36
N GLN A 69 65.46 -6.18 44.50
CA GLN A 69 65.29 -6.49 43.08
C GLN A 69 66.48 -6.02 42.24
N ASN A 70 67.54 -5.54 42.89
CA ASN A 70 68.79 -5.15 42.25
C ASN A 70 69.92 -6.17 42.51
N SER A 71 69.70 -7.19 43.35
CA SER A 71 70.70 -8.22 43.68
C SER A 71 70.92 -9.20 42.53
N LEU A 72 72.17 -9.33 42.09
CA LEU A 72 72.60 -10.19 40.98
C LEU A 72 73.80 -11.04 41.39
N ILE A 73 73.96 -12.18 40.73
CA ILE A 73 75.14 -13.06 40.87
C ILE A 73 75.95 -12.98 39.59
N LEU A 74 77.25 -12.70 39.70
CA LEU A 74 78.17 -12.78 38.57
C LEU A 74 78.31 -14.22 38.08
N GLN A 75 78.07 -14.46 36.79
CA GLN A 75 78.27 -15.79 36.18
C GLN A 75 79.71 -16.02 35.74
N GLN A 76 80.49 -14.95 35.54
CA GLN A 76 81.89 -15.00 35.12
C GLN A 76 82.72 -13.93 35.84
N ASN A 77 84.02 -14.15 35.89
CA ASN A 77 84.96 -13.19 36.47
C ASN A 77 84.96 -11.91 35.63
N THR A 78 84.72 -10.77 36.29
CA THR A 78 84.86 -9.46 35.63
C THR A 78 86.30 -9.01 35.81
N ALA A 79 87.00 -8.72 34.71
CA ALA A 79 88.41 -8.39 34.75
C ALA A 79 88.78 -7.25 33.79
N LEU A 80 89.67 -6.37 34.25
CA LEU A 80 90.31 -5.34 33.43
C LEU A 80 91.56 -5.89 32.73
N ASN A 81 91.95 -5.22 31.65
CA ASN A 81 93.18 -5.51 30.90
C ASN A 81 93.28 -6.98 30.40
N ASN A 82 92.29 -7.41 29.62
CA ASN A 82 92.21 -8.75 29.02
C ASN A 82 92.38 -9.90 30.05
N GLY A 83 91.68 -9.81 31.19
CA GLY A 83 91.64 -10.92 32.17
C GLY A 83 92.73 -10.92 33.24
N ARG A 84 93.64 -9.92 33.27
CA ARG A 84 94.78 -9.90 34.20
C ARG A 84 94.47 -9.33 35.57
N ILE A 85 93.50 -8.43 35.68
CA ILE A 85 93.10 -7.80 36.94
C ILE A 85 91.64 -8.17 37.18
N ILE A 86 91.39 -9.15 38.04
CA ILE A 86 90.04 -9.56 38.42
C ILE A 86 89.48 -8.49 39.37
N ILE A 87 88.36 -7.87 38.98
CA ILE A 87 87.61 -6.89 39.79
C ILE A 87 86.62 -7.63 40.70
N SER A 88 85.96 -8.66 40.16
CA SER A 88 84.93 -9.45 40.85
C SER A 88 84.96 -10.89 40.36
N GLU A 89 84.76 -11.84 41.28
CA GLU A 89 84.79 -13.27 40.99
C GLU A 89 83.40 -13.81 40.59
N ALA A 90 83.39 -14.88 39.79
CA ALA A 90 82.16 -15.60 39.48
C ALA A 90 81.54 -16.17 40.77
N GLY A 91 80.25 -15.94 40.98
CA GLY A 91 79.51 -16.29 42.19
C GLY A 91 79.38 -15.15 43.21
N GLU A 92 80.10 -14.04 43.02
CA GLU A 92 79.96 -12.85 43.86
C GLU A 92 78.59 -12.17 43.65
N ILE A 93 78.00 -11.67 44.75
CA ILE A 93 76.72 -10.95 44.72
C ILE A 93 77.00 -9.46 44.53
N VAL A 94 76.41 -8.87 43.50
CA VAL A 94 76.49 -7.44 43.21
C VAL A 94 75.11 -6.81 43.16
N GLU A 95 75.02 -5.57 43.61
CA GLU A 95 73.76 -4.83 43.68
C GLU A 95 73.83 -3.51 42.89
N PRO A 96 73.83 -3.56 41.55
CA PRO A 96 73.86 -2.35 40.73
C PRO A 96 72.62 -1.48 40.95
N GLY A 97 72.83 -0.16 41.05
CA GLY A 97 71.74 0.81 41.10
C GLY A 97 71.11 1.04 39.71
N ILE A 98 69.87 1.53 39.73
CA ILE A 98 69.16 2.05 38.56
C ILE A 98 69.45 3.54 38.47
N GLU A 99 69.90 3.99 37.32
CA GLU A 99 70.10 5.41 37.04
C GLU A 99 68.85 5.99 36.39
N VAL A 100 68.47 7.21 36.80
CA VAL A 100 67.34 7.94 36.23
C VAL A 100 67.90 9.08 35.39
N HIS A 101 67.59 9.07 34.09
CA HIS A 101 68.05 10.11 33.18
C HIS A 101 66.93 11.07 32.81
N PRO A 102 67.15 12.38 32.89
CA PRO A 102 66.20 13.38 32.42
C PRO A 102 66.10 13.37 30.89
N SER A 103 64.91 13.63 30.36
CA SER A 103 64.59 13.63 28.91
C SER A 103 64.21 15.03 28.41
N ALA A 104 64.42 15.32 27.12
CA ALA A 104 64.03 16.59 26.48
C ALA A 104 63.34 16.35 25.13
N HIS A 105 62.26 17.10 24.86
CA HIS A 105 61.49 16.99 23.61
C HIS A 105 62.03 17.96 22.54
N GLY A 106 63.16 17.61 21.93
CA GLY A 106 63.70 18.27 20.72
C GLY A 106 64.26 19.70 20.88
N ASP A 107 63.62 20.54 21.70
CA ASP A 107 64.07 21.89 22.05
C ASP A 107 64.49 21.94 23.53
N SER A 108 65.71 21.47 23.79
CA SER A 108 66.31 21.49 25.12
C SER A 108 66.61 22.90 25.65
N LYS A 109 66.56 23.94 24.78
CA LYS A 109 66.85 25.32 25.16
C LYS A 109 65.62 26.04 25.71
N GLY A 110 64.42 25.78 25.18
CA GLY A 110 63.19 26.46 25.59
C GLY A 110 62.36 25.72 26.64
N ALA A 111 62.26 24.39 26.55
CA ALA A 111 61.29 23.60 27.32
C ALA A 111 61.86 22.96 28.61
N GLY A 112 63.18 22.98 28.79
CA GLY A 112 63.86 22.32 29.91
C GLY A 112 63.82 20.79 29.81
N PHE A 113 64.52 20.13 30.73
CA PHE A 113 64.46 18.69 30.89
C PHE A 113 63.35 18.29 31.85
N TRP A 114 62.71 17.17 31.57
CA TRP A 114 61.66 16.59 32.40
C TRP A 114 61.99 15.13 32.72
N LEU A 115 61.46 14.64 33.84
CA LEU A 115 61.57 13.25 34.23
C LEU A 115 60.41 12.44 33.66
N PRO A 116 60.66 11.27 33.05
CA PRO A 116 59.58 10.39 32.63
C PRO A 116 58.75 9.96 33.84
N MET A 117 57.44 9.78 33.63
CA MET A 117 56.51 9.38 34.69
C MET A 117 56.89 8.04 35.35
N TYR A 118 57.54 7.15 34.60
CA TYR A 118 58.01 5.85 35.05
C TYR A 118 59.50 5.71 34.71
N PHE A 119 60.31 5.27 35.68
CA PHE A 119 61.77 5.09 35.53
C PHE A 119 62.16 3.66 35.23
N SER A 120 61.36 2.70 35.70
CA SER A 120 61.67 1.29 35.56
C SER A 120 60.43 0.42 35.54
N SER A 121 60.61 -0.87 35.27
CA SER A 121 59.53 -1.87 35.27
C SER A 121 59.98 -3.14 35.96
N TRP A 122 59.09 -3.72 36.75
CA TRP A 122 59.31 -4.97 37.46
C TRP A 122 58.29 -6.02 37.03
N MET A 123 58.80 -7.19 36.61
CA MET A 123 57.99 -8.31 36.13
C MET A 123 58.16 -9.58 36.99
N GLY A 124 58.58 -9.43 38.24
CA GLY A 124 58.91 -10.57 39.11
C GLY A 124 60.33 -11.12 38.92
N LYS A 125 61.21 -10.34 38.27
CA LYS A 125 62.64 -10.61 38.11
C LYS A 125 63.47 -9.39 38.49
N PRO A 126 64.78 -9.54 38.77
CA PRO A 126 65.63 -8.39 39.06
C PRO A 126 65.61 -7.36 37.93
N ILE A 127 65.50 -6.09 38.32
CA ILE A 127 65.21 -4.97 37.42
C ILE A 127 66.43 -4.57 36.57
N SER A 128 67.62 -4.87 37.07
CA SER A 128 68.91 -4.45 36.50
C SER A 128 69.48 -5.40 35.43
N ILE A 129 68.78 -6.49 35.09
CA ILE A 129 69.18 -7.42 34.03
C ILE A 129 68.18 -7.47 32.89
N ALA A 130 68.68 -7.82 31.69
CA ALA A 130 67.82 -8.17 30.57
C ALA A 130 67.11 -9.52 30.83
N ASP A 131 65.90 -9.66 30.30
CA ASP A 131 65.12 -10.87 30.47
C ASP A 131 65.60 -12.01 29.56
N LYS A 132 66.47 -12.85 30.11
CA LYS A 132 67.00 -14.03 29.43
C LYS A 132 65.92 -15.02 29.01
N ASP A 133 64.85 -15.19 29.79
CA ASP A 133 63.82 -16.18 29.44
C ASP A 133 63.02 -15.73 28.23
N ALA A 134 62.77 -14.42 28.08
CA ALA A 134 62.14 -13.87 26.89
C ALA A 134 63.01 -14.09 25.63
N GLU A 135 64.34 -14.02 25.75
CA GLU A 135 65.25 -14.37 24.65
C GLU A 135 65.16 -15.87 24.33
N ASP A 136 65.31 -16.74 25.34
CA ASP A 136 65.30 -18.18 25.12
C ASP A 136 63.96 -18.68 24.55
N ILE A 137 62.83 -18.08 24.95
CA ILE A 137 61.49 -18.41 24.44
C ILE A 137 61.33 -18.01 22.97
N ASN A 138 61.95 -16.91 22.53
CA ASN A 138 61.81 -16.39 21.16
C ASN A 138 62.94 -16.81 20.21
N MET A 139 63.95 -17.54 20.72
CA MET A 139 65.12 -17.93 19.94
C MET A 139 64.81 -19.12 19.02
N LEU A 140 64.76 -18.86 17.71
CA LEU A 140 64.66 -19.89 16.67
C LEU A 140 66.03 -20.51 16.36
N HIS A 141 66.08 -21.84 16.23
CA HIS A 141 67.27 -22.52 15.72
C HIS A 141 67.50 -22.17 14.23
N PRO A 142 68.75 -21.96 13.79
CA PRO A 142 69.07 -21.59 12.40
C PRO A 142 68.45 -22.50 11.34
N ASP A 143 68.33 -23.80 11.63
CA ASP A 143 67.78 -24.81 10.71
C ASP A 143 66.27 -24.65 10.48
N LYS A 144 65.57 -24.12 11.49
CA LYS A 144 64.11 -23.88 11.48
C LYS A 144 63.74 -22.49 10.95
N MET A 145 64.71 -21.64 10.62
CA MET A 145 64.44 -20.32 10.06
C MET A 145 63.99 -20.40 8.59
N ILE A 146 63.01 -19.57 8.25
CA ILE A 146 62.64 -19.31 6.85
C ILE A 146 63.80 -18.53 6.24
N LYS A 147 64.38 -19.05 5.15
CA LYS A 147 65.44 -18.32 4.44
C LYS A 147 64.86 -16.99 3.94
N PRO A 148 65.55 -15.85 4.13
CA PRO A 148 65.12 -14.59 3.54
C PRO A 148 64.98 -14.75 2.02
N ARG A 149 64.15 -13.90 1.39
CA ARG A 149 64.00 -13.88 -0.07
C ARG A 149 65.39 -13.87 -0.73
N PRO A 150 65.59 -14.62 -1.82
CA PRO A 150 66.90 -14.75 -2.48
C PRO A 150 67.49 -13.41 -2.97
N ASP A 151 66.68 -12.34 -3.03
CA ASP A 151 67.10 -11.01 -3.51
C ASP A 151 67.70 -10.09 -2.41
N ILE A 152 67.81 -10.54 -1.15
CA ILE A 152 68.27 -9.71 -0.03
C ILE A 152 69.54 -10.31 0.60
N ASP A 153 70.70 -9.78 0.22
CA ASP A 153 72.03 -10.19 0.72
C ASP A 153 72.36 -9.70 2.15
N ASN A 154 71.50 -8.88 2.77
CA ASN A 154 71.69 -8.40 4.14
C ASN A 154 71.32 -9.46 5.20
N THR A 155 72.15 -10.50 5.29
CA THR A 155 72.03 -11.63 6.23
C THR A 155 72.59 -11.35 7.64
N ILE A 156 73.08 -10.14 7.90
CA ILE A 156 73.62 -9.75 9.23
C ILE A 156 72.56 -9.82 10.34
N ASN A 157 71.26 -9.77 9.98
CA ASN A 157 70.14 -9.85 10.92
C ASN A 157 69.43 -11.22 10.94
N SER A 158 69.87 -12.21 10.15
CA SER A 158 69.21 -13.52 10.05
C SER A 158 69.79 -14.59 10.97
N ILE A 159 70.91 -14.32 11.63
CA ILE A 159 71.46 -15.20 12.67
C ILE A 159 71.16 -14.53 14.02
N PRO A 160 70.39 -15.16 14.91
CA PRO A 160 70.15 -14.63 16.25
C PRO A 160 71.50 -14.40 16.93
N LYS A 161 71.85 -13.14 17.22
CA LYS A 161 73.02 -12.83 18.04
C LYS A 161 72.69 -13.30 19.45
N ARG A 162 73.30 -14.39 19.90
CA ARG A 162 73.21 -14.81 21.31
C ARG A 162 73.71 -13.65 22.15
N THR A 163 72.81 -13.02 22.90
CA THR A 163 73.23 -11.99 23.83
C THR A 163 73.92 -12.66 25.01
N PHE A 164 75.10 -12.15 25.33
CA PHE A 164 75.89 -12.71 26.40
C PHE A 164 75.38 -12.13 27.72
N HIS A 165 74.97 -12.99 28.66
CA HIS A 165 74.46 -12.61 29.97
C HIS A 165 75.53 -12.83 31.07
N PRO A 166 76.29 -11.80 31.45
CA PRO A 166 77.31 -11.91 32.50
C PRO A 166 76.74 -12.04 33.92
N TYR A 167 75.45 -11.74 34.11
CA TYR A 167 74.76 -11.72 35.40
C TYR A 167 73.59 -12.71 35.41
N ALA A 168 73.31 -13.28 36.58
CA ALA A 168 72.11 -14.06 36.84
C ALA A 168 71.32 -13.49 38.01
N ALA A 169 70.03 -13.76 38.05
CA ALA A 169 69.19 -13.40 39.18
C ALA A 169 69.62 -14.16 40.43
N ASP A 170 69.68 -13.47 41.57
CA ASP A 170 69.92 -14.10 42.87
C ASP A 170 68.70 -14.92 43.32
N PRO A 171 68.80 -16.26 43.44
CA PRO A 171 67.66 -17.10 43.82
C PRO A 171 67.08 -16.76 45.18
N ARG A 172 67.86 -16.13 46.08
CA ARG A 172 67.43 -15.77 47.44
C ARG A 172 66.47 -14.58 47.48
N ASN A 173 66.47 -13.75 46.43
CA ASN A 173 65.68 -12.53 46.33
C ASN A 173 64.55 -12.63 45.27
N ASN A 174 64.23 -13.85 44.85
CA ASN A 174 63.21 -14.09 43.84
C ASN A 174 61.79 -14.01 44.43
N ILE A 175 60.98 -13.06 43.95
CA ILE A 175 59.56 -12.94 44.27
C ILE A 175 58.77 -13.04 42.96
N PRO A 176 57.93 -14.08 42.77
CA PRO A 176 57.09 -14.16 41.59
C PRO A 176 55.99 -13.09 41.64
N LEU A 177 55.80 -12.41 40.50
CA LEU A 177 54.70 -11.49 40.28
C LEU A 177 53.46 -12.27 39.82
N VAL A 178 52.38 -12.25 40.60
CA VAL A 178 51.15 -13.03 40.35
C VAL A 178 49.92 -12.15 40.62
N TYR A 179 48.90 -12.24 39.77
CA TYR A 179 47.66 -11.48 39.92
C TYR A 179 46.92 -11.79 41.23
N GLY A 180 46.22 -10.80 41.77
CA GLY A 180 45.45 -10.88 43.02
C GLY A 180 46.29 -10.71 44.29
N ASN A 181 47.62 -10.59 44.19
CA ASN A 181 48.49 -10.37 45.34
C ASN A 181 48.79 -8.88 45.58
N ASP A 182 49.00 -8.54 46.85
CA ASP A 182 49.47 -7.23 47.29
C ASP A 182 51.00 -7.19 47.44
N TYR A 183 51.65 -6.21 46.80
CA TYR A 183 53.09 -5.97 46.88
C TYR A 183 53.39 -4.62 47.53
N GLN A 184 54.47 -4.58 48.29
CA GLN A 184 55.01 -3.35 48.87
C GLN A 184 56.37 -3.02 48.28
N PHE A 185 56.57 -1.76 47.93
CA PHE A 185 57.80 -1.24 47.32
C PHE A 185 58.43 -0.18 48.20
N ARG A 186 59.76 -0.19 48.27
CA ARG A 186 60.56 0.91 48.80
C ARG A 186 61.79 1.14 47.92
N VAL A 187 62.32 2.35 47.97
CA VAL A 187 63.50 2.76 47.19
C VAL A 187 64.61 3.19 48.14
N ARG A 188 65.83 2.68 47.92
CA ARG A 188 67.06 3.07 48.62
C ARG A 188 67.95 3.88 47.69
N LEU A 189 68.63 4.87 48.26
CA LEU A 189 69.56 5.73 47.54
C LEU A 189 70.95 5.08 47.48
N MET A 190 71.64 5.23 46.36
CA MET A 190 73.01 4.75 46.13
C MET A 190 73.91 5.95 45.80
N ASP A 191 75.09 6.01 46.41
CA ASP A 191 76.08 7.05 46.14
C ASP A 191 77.01 6.74 44.94
N ILE A 192 77.90 7.67 44.62
CA ILE A 192 78.85 7.55 43.49
C ILE A 192 79.87 6.41 43.67
N SER A 193 80.11 5.96 44.91
CA SER A 193 80.99 4.83 45.20
C SER A 193 80.28 3.47 45.05
N GLY A 194 78.96 3.47 44.79
CA GLY A 194 78.12 2.28 44.87
C GLY A 194 77.74 1.91 46.30
N GLY A 195 78.07 2.77 47.27
CA GLY A 195 77.67 2.66 48.66
C GLY A 195 76.22 3.08 48.88
N GLY A 196 75.64 2.68 50.01
CA GLY A 196 74.26 2.98 50.35
C GLY A 196 73.76 2.08 51.49
N PRO A 197 72.56 2.34 52.03
CA PRO A 197 72.00 1.56 53.11
C PRO A 197 71.74 0.12 52.67
N ALA A 198 72.01 -0.85 53.54
CA ALA A 198 71.77 -2.26 53.24
C ALA A 198 70.27 -2.62 53.26
N VAL A 199 69.88 -3.73 52.64
CA VAL A 199 68.47 -4.19 52.59
C VAL A 199 67.89 -4.44 54.01
N THR A 200 68.73 -4.80 54.98
CA THR A 200 68.28 -5.06 56.36
C THR A 200 68.22 -3.80 57.22
N GLU A 201 68.74 -2.66 56.75
CA GLU A 201 68.77 -1.43 57.51
C GLU A 201 67.39 -0.74 57.53
N LYS A 202 67.05 -0.15 58.68
CA LYS A 202 65.82 0.61 58.84
C LYS A 202 66.02 2.04 58.34
N ALA A 203 64.99 2.62 57.74
CA ALA A 203 65.02 4.01 57.29
C ALA A 203 65.22 4.95 58.49
N LEU A 204 66.24 5.81 58.42
CA LEU A 204 66.56 6.80 59.46
C LEU A 204 65.64 8.03 59.39
N ASN A 205 65.41 8.55 58.18
CA ASN A 205 64.49 9.65 57.89
C ASN A 205 63.51 9.21 56.79
N GLY A 206 62.31 8.78 57.17
CA GLY A 206 61.28 8.43 56.18
C GLY A 206 60.67 9.69 55.57
N GLY A 207 60.66 9.79 54.23
CA GLY A 207 59.84 10.79 53.54
C GLY A 207 58.34 10.58 53.84
N GLU A 208 57.47 11.46 53.34
CA GLU A 208 56.02 11.44 53.70
C GLU A 208 55.33 10.09 53.44
N LYS A 209 55.79 9.33 52.43
CA LYS A 209 55.33 7.96 52.13
C LYS A 209 56.50 7.08 51.70
N PRO A 210 57.23 6.44 52.64
CA PRO A 210 58.45 5.70 52.35
C PRO A 210 58.19 4.29 51.78
N VAL A 211 56.96 3.78 51.91
CA VAL A 211 56.51 2.50 51.37
C VAL A 211 55.27 2.73 50.51
N ALA A 212 55.22 2.07 49.36
CA ALA A 212 54.08 2.08 48.46
C ALA A 212 53.43 0.70 48.43
N ASP A 213 52.10 0.67 48.57
CA ASP A 213 51.30 -0.55 48.43
C ASP A 213 50.69 -0.56 47.03
N LEU A 214 50.80 -1.69 46.33
CA LEU A 214 50.15 -1.91 45.04
C LEU A 214 49.52 -3.30 45.01
N HIS A 215 48.24 -3.33 44.70
CA HIS A 215 47.50 -4.56 44.44
C HIS A 215 47.57 -4.87 42.94
N PHE A 216 48.11 -6.04 42.56
CA PHE A 216 48.35 -6.38 41.16
C PHE A 216 47.14 -7.11 40.54
N LYS A 217 46.33 -6.40 39.75
CA LYS A 217 45.18 -6.97 39.03
C LYS A 217 45.47 -7.18 37.56
N ARG A 218 44.80 -8.16 36.95
CA ARG A 218 44.74 -8.32 35.50
C ARG A 218 43.87 -7.21 34.90
N HIS A 219 44.45 -6.41 34.01
CA HIS A 219 43.75 -5.33 33.29
C HIS A 219 43.58 -5.60 31.79
N ILE A 220 44.11 -6.72 31.29
CA ILE A 220 44.06 -7.09 29.88
C ILE A 220 43.06 -8.23 29.69
N ALA A 221 42.08 -7.96 28.82
CA ALA A 221 41.06 -8.92 28.44
C ALA A 221 41.65 -10.13 27.72
N ALA A 222 40.94 -11.25 27.75
CA ALA A 222 41.37 -12.48 27.08
C ALA A 222 41.55 -12.27 25.57
N GLY A 223 42.48 -13.04 24.99
CA GLY A 223 42.71 -13.05 23.55
C GLY A 223 41.52 -13.58 22.76
N VAL A 224 41.69 -13.68 21.44
CA VAL A 224 40.66 -14.24 20.56
C VAL A 224 40.63 -15.76 20.70
N LEU A 225 39.43 -16.35 20.77
CA LEU A 225 39.24 -17.81 20.77
C LEU A 225 39.86 -18.45 19.53
N LYS A 226 40.50 -19.59 19.70
CA LYS A 226 41.18 -20.29 18.61
C LYS A 226 40.24 -21.32 18.01
N ILE A 227 39.98 -21.23 16.71
CA ILE A 227 39.13 -22.18 15.98
C ILE A 227 40.04 -23.09 15.15
N THR A 228 40.18 -24.35 15.55
CA THR A 228 41.13 -25.29 14.96
C THR A 228 40.84 -25.55 13.48
N ASN A 229 39.56 -25.49 13.08
CA ASN A 229 39.15 -25.59 11.67
C ASN A 229 39.81 -24.50 10.80
N ILE A 230 39.95 -23.26 11.31
CA ILE A 230 40.60 -22.18 10.57
C ILE A 230 42.07 -22.51 10.32
N SER A 231 42.78 -22.97 11.35
CA SER A 231 44.19 -23.38 11.22
C SER A 231 44.35 -24.50 10.18
N SER A 232 43.45 -25.49 10.19
CA SER A 232 43.47 -26.60 9.24
C SER A 232 43.27 -26.17 7.78
N VAL A 233 42.53 -25.09 7.51
CA VAL A 233 42.40 -24.56 6.15
C VAL A 233 43.74 -24.03 5.64
N TYR A 234 44.50 -23.32 6.49
CA TYR A 234 45.82 -22.81 6.12
C TYR A 234 46.87 -23.94 6.02
N ASP A 235 46.79 -24.97 6.86
CA ASP A 235 47.70 -26.12 6.83
C ASP A 235 47.55 -26.97 5.57
N ASN A 236 46.33 -27.08 5.06
CA ASN A 236 46.03 -27.84 3.85
C ASN A 236 46.31 -27.06 2.54
N LEU A 237 46.81 -25.82 2.61
CA LEU A 237 47.19 -25.07 1.41
C LEU A 237 48.47 -25.67 0.79
N PRO A 238 48.48 -26.00 -0.51
CA PRO A 238 49.67 -26.52 -1.16
C PRO A 238 50.79 -25.46 -1.18
N SER A 239 51.98 -25.83 -0.70
CA SER A 239 53.14 -24.92 -0.57
C SER A 239 53.69 -24.40 -1.91
N THR A 240 53.26 -24.96 -3.04
CA THR A 240 53.82 -24.73 -4.38
C THR A 240 52.85 -24.12 -5.39
N THR A 241 51.56 -23.97 -5.07
CA THR A 241 50.56 -23.41 -6.00
C THR A 241 49.83 -22.23 -5.36
N VAL A 242 49.64 -21.15 -6.14
CA VAL A 242 48.77 -20.03 -5.76
C VAL A 242 47.32 -20.50 -5.89
N ALA A 243 46.83 -21.23 -4.88
CA ALA A 243 45.42 -21.56 -4.75
C ALA A 243 44.67 -20.35 -4.16
N ASP A 244 43.43 -20.15 -4.58
CA ASP A 244 42.56 -19.12 -4.00
C ASP A 244 42.37 -19.41 -2.51
N ILE A 245 42.84 -18.49 -1.66
CA ILE A 245 42.68 -18.59 -0.21
C ILE A 245 41.20 -18.42 0.10
N LYS A 246 40.57 -19.49 0.60
CA LYS A 246 39.19 -19.42 1.06
C LYS A 246 39.08 -18.45 2.23
N ASP A 247 38.07 -17.60 2.20
CA ASP A 247 37.80 -16.67 3.30
C ASP A 247 37.39 -17.44 4.56
N THR A 248 38.21 -17.35 5.60
CA THR A 248 38.02 -18.06 6.88
C THR A 248 37.01 -17.40 7.79
N SER A 249 36.51 -16.21 7.42
CA SER A 249 35.38 -15.56 8.11
C SER A 249 34.01 -16.17 7.74
N ILE A 250 33.96 -17.02 6.71
CA ILE A 250 32.73 -17.68 6.24
C ILE A 250 32.67 -19.11 6.78
N LEU A 251 31.62 -19.45 7.51
CA LEU A 251 31.45 -20.73 8.18
C LEU A 251 31.42 -21.92 7.20
N GLN A 252 30.79 -21.76 6.04
CA GLN A 252 30.71 -22.78 4.99
C GLN A 252 32.08 -23.14 4.38
N ASN A 253 33.12 -22.32 4.60
CA ASN A 253 34.48 -22.65 4.19
C ASN A 253 35.23 -23.49 5.25
N LEU A 254 34.73 -23.52 6.50
CA LEU A 254 35.34 -24.20 7.65
C LEU A 254 34.70 -25.56 7.96
N ILE A 255 33.40 -25.69 7.67
CA ILE A 255 32.63 -26.91 7.88
C ILE A 255 31.90 -27.32 6.60
N THR A 256 31.64 -28.62 6.46
CA THR A 256 30.82 -29.17 5.37
C THR A 256 29.55 -29.80 5.95
N ILE A 257 28.55 -30.04 5.09
CA ILE A 257 27.30 -30.71 5.51
C ILE A 257 27.60 -32.10 6.10
N ASP A 258 28.60 -32.81 5.56
CA ASP A 258 29.02 -34.12 6.05
C ASP A 258 29.85 -34.08 7.35
N ASN A 259 30.42 -32.91 7.69
CA ASN A 259 31.19 -32.69 8.91
C ASN A 259 30.87 -31.31 9.52
N PRO A 260 29.71 -31.18 10.21
CA PRO A 260 29.22 -29.92 10.74
C PRO A 260 29.85 -29.51 12.08
N VAL A 261 31.04 -30.03 12.42
CA VAL A 261 31.67 -29.83 13.73
C VAL A 261 32.69 -28.68 13.69
N LEU A 262 32.43 -27.67 14.51
CA LEU A 262 33.36 -26.56 14.77
C LEU A 262 34.13 -26.83 16.06
N LYS A 263 35.47 -26.85 15.97
CA LYS A 263 36.36 -27.10 17.12
C LYS A 263 36.90 -25.79 17.67
N ILE A 264 36.64 -25.54 18.95
CA ILE A 264 37.00 -24.28 19.63
C ILE A 264 37.95 -24.57 20.79
N GLN A 265 39.07 -23.85 20.84
CA GLN A 265 40.07 -23.84 21.89
C GLN A 265 40.10 -22.49 22.61
N ARG A 266 40.63 -22.51 23.85
CA ARG A 266 40.89 -21.32 24.64
C ARG A 266 41.85 -20.37 23.90
N PRO A 267 41.77 -19.05 24.15
CA PRO A 267 42.70 -18.11 23.56
C PRO A 267 44.12 -18.35 24.08
N LEU A 268 45.12 -18.05 23.25
CA LEU A 268 46.52 -18.12 23.67
C LEU A 268 46.90 -16.88 24.49
N LEU A 269 47.64 -17.12 25.57
CA LEU A 269 48.26 -16.12 26.40
C LEU A 269 49.79 -16.27 26.27
N GLY A 270 50.48 -15.15 26.06
CA GLY A 270 51.93 -15.12 25.82
C GLY A 270 52.75 -14.73 27.06
N TYR A 271 54.07 -14.79 26.95
CA TYR A 271 55.00 -14.31 27.97
C TYR A 271 55.08 -12.76 27.98
N PRO A 272 55.10 -12.08 29.14
CA PRO A 272 55.16 -12.61 30.51
C PRO A 272 53.78 -12.88 31.15
N ALA A 273 52.67 -12.51 30.50
CA ALA A 273 51.33 -12.54 31.07
C ALA A 273 50.89 -13.93 31.59
N VAL A 274 51.32 -15.03 30.95
CA VAL A 274 51.05 -16.40 31.45
C VAL A 274 51.66 -16.64 32.82
N VAL A 275 52.86 -16.12 33.07
CA VAL A 275 53.56 -16.31 34.36
C VAL A 275 52.77 -15.62 35.48
N PHE A 276 52.17 -14.47 35.19
CA PHE A 276 51.38 -13.71 36.15
C PHE A 276 50.10 -14.43 36.60
N THR A 277 49.60 -15.42 35.84
CA THR A 277 48.44 -16.22 36.25
C THR A 277 48.73 -17.15 37.41
N GLY A 278 49.98 -17.61 37.57
CA GLY A 278 50.38 -18.55 38.63
C GLY A 278 49.73 -19.94 38.58
N LYS A 279 48.97 -20.28 37.53
CA LYS A 279 48.20 -21.54 37.41
C LYS A 279 48.94 -22.69 36.72
N TYR A 280 50.01 -22.39 36.00
CA TYR A 280 50.81 -23.37 35.26
C TYR A 280 52.11 -23.73 35.99
N ASN A 281 52.43 -25.01 36.04
CA ASN A 281 53.75 -25.48 36.47
C ASN A 281 54.76 -25.38 35.31
N ASN A 282 55.95 -24.86 35.58
CA ASN A 282 57.07 -24.74 34.63
C ASN A 282 56.69 -24.09 33.28
N VAL A 283 56.11 -22.88 33.34
CA VAL A 283 55.65 -22.11 32.16
C VAL A 283 56.73 -21.95 31.10
N ILE A 284 57.94 -21.59 31.51
CA ILE A 284 59.05 -21.27 30.61
C ILE A 284 59.46 -22.51 29.79
N ASP A 285 59.57 -23.68 30.44
CA ASP A 285 59.93 -24.92 29.76
C ASP A 285 58.84 -25.36 28.78
N LYS A 286 57.56 -25.19 29.15
CA LYS A 286 56.43 -25.48 28.25
C LYS A 286 56.44 -24.56 27.02
N LEU A 287 56.73 -23.27 27.19
CA LEU A 287 56.85 -22.33 26.07
C LEU A 287 58.04 -22.66 25.17
N LYS A 288 59.18 -23.06 25.75
CA LYS A 288 60.36 -23.54 25.00
C LYS A 288 60.07 -24.83 24.23
N ALA A 289 59.29 -25.74 24.81
CA ALA A 289 58.91 -27.00 24.17
C ALA A 289 58.14 -26.78 22.86
N ILE A 290 57.29 -25.75 22.77
CA ILE A 290 56.52 -25.43 21.53
C ILE A 290 57.45 -25.28 20.32
N LEU A 291 58.58 -24.59 20.46
CA LEU A 291 59.55 -24.41 19.39
C LEU A 291 60.43 -25.66 19.15
N ASN A 292 60.75 -26.39 20.22
CA ASN A 292 61.59 -27.58 20.15
C ASN A 292 60.87 -28.75 19.47
N ASP A 293 59.58 -28.95 19.77
CA ASP A 293 58.75 -30.06 19.30
C ASP A 293 58.28 -29.90 17.84
N LEU A 294 58.59 -28.77 17.20
CA LEU A 294 58.30 -28.56 15.78
C LEU A 294 59.08 -29.54 14.89
N PRO A 295 58.41 -30.28 13.98
CA PRO A 295 59.07 -31.16 13.05
C PRO A 295 60.03 -30.37 12.13
N ALA A 296 61.19 -30.95 11.83
CA ALA A 296 62.27 -30.26 11.12
C ALA A 296 61.90 -29.80 9.69
N ASP A 297 60.88 -30.41 9.09
CA ASP A 297 60.44 -30.16 7.72
C ASP A 297 59.38 -29.05 7.60
N GLU A 298 58.74 -28.62 8.69
CA GLU A 298 57.70 -27.59 8.68
C GLU A 298 58.26 -26.20 9.04
N LYS A 299 58.32 -25.33 8.02
CA LYS A 299 58.71 -23.93 8.19
C LYS A 299 57.46 -23.04 8.19
N LYS A 300 56.74 -23.01 9.31
CA LYS A 300 55.52 -22.22 9.50
C LYS A 300 55.72 -21.12 10.54
N GLY A 301 55.01 -20.00 10.38
CA GLY A 301 54.88 -18.99 11.44
C GLY A 301 54.00 -19.53 12.56
N ILE A 302 54.47 -19.43 13.81
CA ILE A 302 53.82 -20.02 14.98
C ILE A 302 53.68 -18.96 16.07
N ASP A 303 52.49 -18.89 16.64
CA ASP A 303 52.22 -18.06 17.80
C ASP A 303 52.67 -18.78 19.07
N ILE A 304 53.59 -18.17 19.82
CA ILE A 304 54.15 -18.74 21.04
C ILE A 304 53.28 -18.29 22.22
N GLY A 305 52.50 -19.22 22.77
CA GLY A 305 51.64 -18.99 23.92
C GLY A 305 51.04 -20.29 24.46
N LEU A 306 50.53 -20.24 25.69
CA LEU A 306 49.75 -21.33 26.30
C LEU A 306 48.28 -20.93 26.39
N SER A 307 47.38 -21.90 26.44
CA SER A 307 45.95 -21.68 26.63
C SER A 307 45.66 -20.83 27.87
N ASP A 308 44.80 -19.83 27.76
CA ASP A 308 44.49 -18.93 28.89
C ASP A 308 43.69 -19.69 29.97
N PRO A 309 44.26 -19.88 31.18
CA PRO A 309 43.61 -20.67 32.24
C PRO A 309 42.53 -19.89 32.98
N ASP A 310 42.38 -18.59 32.71
CA ASP A 310 41.35 -17.74 33.32
C ASP A 310 40.04 -17.75 32.54
N VAL A 311 40.05 -18.22 31.29
CA VAL A 311 38.84 -18.39 30.46
C VAL A 311 38.16 -19.70 30.82
N SER A 312 36.99 -19.61 31.46
CA SER A 312 36.21 -20.77 31.91
C SER A 312 35.14 -21.18 30.90
N SER A 313 34.58 -20.21 30.19
CA SER A 313 33.45 -20.38 29.29
C SER A 313 33.55 -19.39 28.15
N PHE A 314 32.75 -19.63 27.11
CA PHE A 314 32.55 -18.66 26.04
C PHE A 314 31.08 -18.55 25.68
N LYS A 315 30.67 -17.35 25.31
CA LYS A 315 29.32 -17.04 24.83
C LYS A 315 29.34 -16.97 23.31
N VAL A 316 28.39 -17.65 22.68
CA VAL A 316 28.08 -17.53 21.26
C VAL A 316 26.82 -16.72 21.12
N GLN A 317 26.94 -15.58 20.46
CA GLN A 317 25.81 -14.73 20.08
C GLN A 317 25.48 -14.98 18.61
N VAL A 318 24.24 -15.39 18.36
CA VAL A 318 23.71 -15.62 17.01
C VAL A 318 22.89 -14.41 16.60
N GLU A 319 23.36 -13.69 15.61
CA GLU A 319 22.70 -12.51 15.05
C GLU A 319 22.28 -12.79 13.61
N ILE A 320 21.13 -12.29 13.22
CA ILE A 320 20.64 -12.38 11.84
C ILE A 320 20.63 -10.99 11.21
N LYS A 321 20.99 -10.88 9.95
CA LYS A 321 20.86 -9.64 9.18
C LYS A 321 19.37 -9.46 8.85
N SER A 322 18.75 -8.43 9.41
CA SER A 322 17.47 -7.91 8.93
C SER A 322 17.71 -7.05 7.68
N LEU A 323 16.66 -6.43 7.17
CA LEU A 323 16.76 -5.49 6.07
C LEU A 323 17.55 -4.25 6.46
N GLU A 324 18.26 -3.67 5.50
CA GLU A 324 19.03 -2.45 5.68
C GLU A 324 18.11 -1.29 6.11
N MET A 325 18.60 -0.48 7.06
CA MET A 325 17.87 0.55 7.81
C MET A 325 16.92 0.04 8.91
N ASP A 326 16.65 -1.27 9.03
CA ASP A 326 15.95 -1.84 10.18
C ASP A 326 16.89 -2.02 11.38
N ASN A 327 17.20 -0.92 12.04
CA ASN A 327 18.11 -0.89 13.19
C ASN A 327 17.39 -0.93 14.54
N GLY A 328 16.06 -1.02 14.55
CA GLY A 328 15.24 -0.87 15.76
C GLY A 328 15.47 -1.94 16.83
N ARG A 329 16.04 -3.10 16.47
CA ARG A 329 16.39 -4.20 17.39
C ARG A 329 17.88 -4.55 17.39
N SER A 330 18.70 -3.65 16.87
CA SER A 330 20.15 -3.81 16.89
C SER A 330 20.72 -3.53 18.27
N GLU A 331 21.69 -4.33 18.71
CA GLU A 331 22.41 -4.09 19.96
C GLU A 331 23.15 -2.74 19.94
N ASN A 332 23.78 -2.42 18.79
CA ASN A 332 24.53 -1.17 18.60
C ASN A 332 23.67 0.01 18.12
N GLY A 333 22.42 -0.26 17.71
CA GLY A 333 21.52 0.74 17.09
C GLY A 333 21.95 1.27 15.72
N LYS A 334 23.10 0.82 15.19
CA LYS A 334 23.68 1.29 13.92
C LYS A 334 23.64 0.25 12.80
N GLU A 335 23.73 -1.03 13.15
CA GLU A 335 23.81 -2.13 12.20
C GLU A 335 22.48 -2.86 12.10
N SER A 336 22.12 -3.37 10.94
CA SER A 336 20.86 -4.10 10.73
C SER A 336 20.94 -5.58 11.15
N TYR A 337 21.65 -5.86 12.25
CA TYR A 337 21.75 -7.19 12.85
C TYR A 337 20.87 -7.27 14.09
N ILE A 338 20.05 -8.32 14.17
CA ILE A 338 19.14 -8.58 15.29
C ILE A 338 19.66 -9.82 16.02
N VAL A 339 19.81 -9.72 17.34
CA VAL A 339 20.18 -10.86 18.19
C VAL A 339 19.02 -11.85 18.24
N LEU A 340 19.25 -13.07 17.76
CA LEU A 340 18.26 -14.15 17.78
C LEU A 340 18.26 -14.86 19.13
N TYR A 341 19.45 -15.30 19.59
CA TYR A 341 19.68 -15.86 20.91
C TYR A 341 21.17 -15.78 21.28
N GLN A 342 21.47 -15.96 22.57
CA GLN A 342 22.82 -16.10 23.11
C GLN A 342 22.90 -17.40 23.90
N LYS A 343 24.00 -18.13 23.76
CA LYS A 343 24.22 -19.41 24.45
C LYS A 343 25.65 -19.48 24.98
N GLU A 344 25.81 -19.94 26.21
CA GLU A 344 27.11 -20.07 26.87
C GLU A 344 27.56 -21.54 26.90
N TYR A 345 28.84 -21.76 26.63
CA TYR A 345 29.48 -23.07 26.60
C TYR A 345 30.66 -23.08 27.56
N ASN A 346 30.81 -24.13 28.34
CA ASN A 346 31.87 -24.27 29.33
C ASN A 346 33.04 -25.06 28.76
N PHE A 347 34.26 -24.67 29.14
CA PHE A 347 35.47 -25.46 28.93
C PHE A 347 35.68 -26.42 30.11
N ASP A 348 36.34 -27.55 29.86
CA ASP A 348 36.71 -28.49 30.91
C ASP A 348 37.79 -27.90 31.83
N GLU A 349 37.62 -28.04 33.14
CA GLU A 349 38.55 -27.46 34.14
C GLU A 349 39.85 -28.26 34.30
N GLY A 350 39.88 -29.53 33.88
CA GLY A 350 41.01 -30.45 34.10
C GLY A 350 42.14 -30.37 33.07
N ASN A 351 41.85 -29.94 31.84
CA ASN A 351 42.83 -29.81 30.77
C ASN A 351 42.59 -28.52 29.98
N PHE A 352 43.60 -27.65 29.92
CA PHE A 352 43.48 -26.35 29.30
C PHE A 352 43.59 -26.38 27.77
N ASP A 353 44.08 -27.48 27.21
CA ASP A 353 44.35 -27.64 25.77
C ASP A 353 43.26 -28.45 25.03
N ASP A 354 42.15 -28.81 25.72
CA ASP A 354 41.06 -29.59 25.12
C ASP A 354 40.18 -28.75 24.16
N ASP A 355 39.69 -29.43 23.11
CA ASP A 355 38.77 -28.87 22.10
C ASP A 355 37.31 -29.02 22.56
N VAL A 356 36.56 -27.92 22.54
CA VAL A 356 35.09 -27.98 22.59
C VAL A 356 34.55 -28.23 21.18
N LEU A 357 33.80 -29.32 21.02
CA LEU A 357 33.17 -29.71 19.76
C LEU A 357 31.75 -29.14 19.69
N LEU A 358 31.54 -28.17 18.81
CA LEU A 358 30.24 -27.55 18.59
C LEU A 358 29.62 -28.07 17.28
N ASN A 359 28.46 -28.70 17.38
CA ASN A 359 27.76 -29.27 16.22
C ASN A 359 26.79 -28.23 15.61
N ILE A 360 26.94 -27.92 14.32
CA ILE A 360 26.15 -26.88 13.65
C ILE A 360 24.98 -27.51 12.89
N VAL A 361 23.77 -27.27 13.39
CA VAL A 361 22.54 -27.83 12.83
C VAL A 361 21.81 -26.75 12.03
N HIS A 362 21.66 -26.96 10.71
CA HIS A 362 20.88 -26.06 9.87
C HIS A 362 19.42 -26.51 9.84
N LYS A 363 18.49 -25.58 10.04
CA LYS A 363 17.05 -25.87 10.08
C LYS A 363 16.27 -24.93 9.16
N ASP A 364 15.37 -25.51 8.37
CA ASP A 364 14.45 -24.75 7.52
C ASP A 364 13.29 -24.22 8.37
N GLU A 365 13.24 -22.91 8.51
CA GLU A 365 12.16 -22.19 9.20
C GLU A 365 11.51 -21.21 8.22
N LYS A 366 10.19 -21.24 8.09
CA LYS A 366 9.47 -20.37 7.14
C LYS A 366 9.33 -18.93 7.65
N GLN A 367 9.12 -18.76 8.96
CA GLN A 367 8.98 -17.44 9.60
C GLN A 367 9.64 -17.47 10.98
N LEU A 368 10.45 -16.45 11.27
CA LEU A 368 11.01 -16.23 12.61
C LEU A 368 10.19 -15.21 13.38
N THR A 369 9.86 -15.52 14.63
CA THR A 369 9.22 -14.58 15.54
C THR A 369 10.29 -13.87 16.37
N PHE A 370 10.49 -12.58 16.13
CA PHE A 370 11.51 -11.81 16.85
C PHE A 370 11.09 -11.40 18.26
N THR A 371 9.80 -11.46 18.62
CA THR A 371 9.24 -10.92 19.88
C THR A 371 9.36 -11.86 21.07
N GLU A 372 9.26 -13.17 20.88
CA GLU A 372 9.18 -14.15 21.97
C GLU A 372 10.51 -14.87 22.24
N GLY A 373 11.57 -14.52 21.50
CA GLY A 373 12.84 -15.24 21.52
C GLY A 373 12.79 -16.51 20.67
N TYR A 374 13.97 -16.97 20.23
CA TYR A 374 14.09 -18.21 19.47
C TYR A 374 14.23 -19.40 20.42
N ASN A 375 13.19 -20.23 20.48
CA ASN A 375 13.09 -21.31 21.48
C ASN A 375 13.93 -22.56 21.13
N ASP A 376 14.28 -22.76 19.87
CA ASP A 376 14.96 -23.97 19.40
C ASP A 376 16.49 -23.76 19.28
N THR A 377 17.19 -23.67 20.41
CA THR A 377 18.64 -23.45 20.44
C THR A 377 19.47 -24.75 20.39
N GLY A 378 18.85 -25.90 20.12
CA GLY A 378 19.49 -27.22 20.14
C GLY A 378 19.90 -27.72 21.54
N ALA A 379 20.42 -28.95 21.61
CA ALA A 379 20.98 -29.55 22.83
C ALA A 379 22.27 -28.84 23.28
N ASP A 380 22.84 -29.20 24.43
CA ASP A 380 23.93 -28.45 25.10
C ASP A 380 25.11 -28.06 24.18
N TYR A 381 25.54 -28.93 23.25
CA TYR A 381 26.64 -28.68 22.30
C TYR A 381 26.21 -28.49 20.85
N ASP A 382 24.90 -28.38 20.60
CA ASP A 382 24.35 -28.05 19.28
C ASP A 382 24.14 -26.54 19.14
N LEU A 383 24.40 -26.01 17.94
CA LEU A 383 24.08 -24.65 17.56
C LEU A 383 23.14 -24.67 16.34
N VAL A 384 21.87 -24.34 16.57
CA VAL A 384 20.84 -24.34 15.52
C VAL A 384 20.87 -23.02 14.76
N LEU A 385 21.03 -23.09 13.45
CA LEU A 385 21.10 -21.95 12.53
C LEU A 385 19.95 -22.03 11.50
N PRO A 386 19.10 -21.00 11.39
CA PRO A 386 18.03 -20.99 10.39
C PRO A 386 18.59 -20.79 8.98
N THR A 387 18.09 -21.55 7.99
CA THR A 387 18.50 -21.42 6.57
C THR A 387 17.88 -20.20 5.89
N SER A 388 18.29 -19.89 4.66
CA SER A 388 17.83 -18.73 3.86
C SER A 388 18.04 -17.35 4.52
N ARG A 389 18.96 -17.24 5.49
CA ARG A 389 19.26 -16.00 6.23
C ARG A 389 20.75 -15.75 6.32
N HIS A 390 21.16 -14.48 6.37
CA HIS A 390 22.54 -14.10 6.68
C HIS A 390 22.72 -14.06 8.19
N ILE A 391 23.58 -14.94 8.70
CA ILE A 391 23.84 -15.07 10.13
C ILE A 391 25.24 -14.56 10.42
N ARG A 392 25.40 -13.83 11.53
CA ARG A 392 26.66 -13.49 12.15
C ARG A 392 26.76 -14.20 13.49
N LEU A 393 27.83 -14.96 13.68
CA LEU A 393 28.16 -15.66 14.90
C LEU A 393 29.29 -14.91 15.60
N THR A 394 29.03 -14.38 16.78
CA THR A 394 30.03 -13.66 17.57
C THR A 394 30.42 -14.51 18.77
N PHE A 395 31.68 -14.94 18.82
CA PHE A 395 32.23 -15.73 19.93
C PHE A 395 32.97 -14.82 20.89
N ILE A 396 32.63 -14.91 22.17
CA ILE A 396 33.13 -14.03 23.24
C ILE A 396 33.65 -14.91 24.38
N PRO A 397 34.97 -14.92 24.66
CA PRO A 397 35.50 -15.63 25.82
C PRO A 397 35.15 -14.89 27.12
N ILE A 398 34.81 -15.64 28.16
CA ILE A 398 34.38 -15.12 29.47
C ILE A 398 35.42 -15.48 30.54
N ILE A 399 35.80 -14.48 31.33
CA ILE A 399 36.70 -14.63 32.48
C ILE A 399 35.86 -14.67 33.77
N LYS A 400 35.73 -15.86 34.38
CA LYS A 400 34.88 -16.11 35.57
C LYS A 400 35.20 -15.23 36.79
N HIS A 401 36.45 -14.82 36.94
CA HIS A 401 36.97 -14.15 38.14
C HIS A 401 37.02 -12.61 38.04
N ALA A 402 36.23 -12.00 37.16
CA ALA A 402 36.22 -10.54 36.93
C ALA A 402 35.64 -9.69 38.09
N ASP A 403 35.45 -10.25 39.29
CA ASP A 403 34.86 -9.54 40.45
C ASP A 403 35.55 -9.88 41.80
N ASN A 404 36.66 -10.64 41.78
CA ASN A 404 37.27 -11.24 42.98
C ASN A 404 38.72 -10.78 43.22
N ASP A 405 38.97 -9.48 43.25
CA ASP A 405 40.30 -8.86 43.41
C ASP A 405 41.39 -9.28 42.39
N TYR A 406 41.17 -10.31 41.59
CA TYR A 406 42.13 -10.87 40.65
C TYR A 406 42.17 -10.11 39.31
N ALA A 407 41.02 -9.74 38.76
CA ALA A 407 40.86 -9.07 37.48
C ALA A 407 39.92 -7.85 37.60
N ASP A 408 40.07 -6.86 36.71
CA ASP A 408 39.14 -5.73 36.64
C ASP A 408 37.80 -6.16 36.01
N LEU A 409 36.69 -5.60 36.49
CA LEU A 409 35.35 -5.89 35.99
C LEU A 409 35.20 -5.53 34.51
N SER A 410 35.94 -4.54 34.02
CA SER A 410 35.87 -4.11 32.62
C SER A 410 36.38 -5.16 31.62
N ILE A 411 37.06 -6.21 32.09
CA ILE A 411 37.65 -7.26 31.25
C ILE A 411 36.94 -8.62 31.37
N ALA A 412 35.72 -8.65 31.91
CA ALA A 412 34.92 -9.88 32.01
C ALA A 412 34.69 -10.55 30.65
N GLU A 413 34.48 -9.74 29.60
CA GLU A 413 34.41 -10.19 28.21
C GLU A 413 35.75 -9.97 27.51
N GLY A 414 36.28 -11.02 26.86
CA GLY A 414 37.49 -10.94 26.07
C GLY A 414 37.27 -10.45 24.64
N LYS A 415 38.31 -10.60 23.80
CA LYS A 415 38.26 -10.18 22.40
C LYS A 415 37.31 -11.06 21.59
N ARG A 416 36.43 -10.40 20.83
CA ARG A 416 35.38 -11.04 20.03
C ARG A 416 35.92 -11.51 18.68
N ILE A 417 35.45 -12.66 18.19
CA ILE A 417 35.65 -13.12 16.80
C ILE A 417 34.30 -13.35 16.15
N THR A 418 34.17 -12.92 14.91
CA THR A 418 32.92 -12.99 14.16
C THR A 418 33.06 -13.91 12.95
N LEU A 419 32.13 -14.84 12.80
CA LEU A 419 31.95 -15.63 11.58
C LEU A 419 30.63 -15.28 10.92
N THR A 420 30.56 -15.38 9.60
CA THR A 420 29.33 -15.22 8.82
C THR A 420 28.88 -16.56 8.25
N SER A 421 27.57 -16.77 8.14
CA SER A 421 27.00 -18.00 7.63
C SER A 421 25.79 -17.69 6.76
N TYR A 422 25.70 -18.32 5.60
CA TYR A 422 24.51 -18.32 4.75
C TYR A 422 24.39 -19.69 4.07
N LEU A 423 23.24 -20.34 4.26
CA LEU A 423 22.90 -21.58 3.56
C LEU A 423 21.47 -21.44 3.01
N PRO A 424 21.22 -21.70 1.71
CA PRO A 424 19.88 -21.68 1.15
C PRO A 424 19.01 -22.78 1.78
N GLY A 425 17.72 -22.51 1.97
CA GLY A 425 16.74 -23.50 2.44
C GLY A 425 16.48 -24.60 1.42
N ALA A 426 16.13 -25.79 1.90
CA ALA A 426 15.81 -26.93 1.04
C ALA A 426 14.33 -26.92 0.61
N ASP A 427 13.41 -26.52 1.50
CA ASP A 427 11.97 -26.40 1.23
C ASP A 427 11.49 -24.94 1.34
N GLU A 428 11.01 -24.39 0.23
CA GLU A 428 10.43 -23.04 0.15
C GLU A 428 8.97 -23.03 -0.32
N THR A 429 8.20 -24.07 0.04
CA THR A 429 6.75 -24.14 -0.26
C THR A 429 5.91 -23.11 0.49
N GLY A 430 4.77 -22.71 -0.09
CA GLY A 430 3.83 -21.74 0.47
C GLY A 430 4.40 -20.32 0.50
N LEU A 431 5.03 -19.87 -0.58
CA LEU A 431 5.70 -18.58 -0.66
C LEU A 431 4.71 -17.40 -0.78
N LEU A 432 3.68 -17.56 -1.61
CA LEU A 432 2.74 -16.50 -1.97
C LEU A 432 1.31 -16.83 -1.51
N SER A 433 0.64 -15.83 -0.92
CA SER A 433 -0.78 -15.90 -0.56
C SER A 433 -1.57 -14.77 -1.24
N PRO A 434 -2.65 -15.07 -1.98
CA PRO A 434 -3.41 -14.06 -2.73
C PRO A 434 -4.28 -13.18 -1.81
N ILE A 435 -4.28 -11.86 -2.04
CA ILE A 435 -5.20 -10.91 -1.39
C ILE A 435 -6.39 -10.67 -2.33
N ASP A 436 -7.63 -10.76 -1.82
CA ASP A 436 -8.87 -10.57 -2.60
C ASP A 436 -8.91 -11.44 -3.89
N GLY A 437 -8.47 -12.70 -3.81
CA GLY A 437 -8.39 -13.60 -4.99
C GLY A 437 -7.15 -13.40 -5.87
N GLY A 438 -6.25 -12.49 -5.48
CA GLY A 438 -4.93 -12.26 -6.06
C GLY A 438 -4.90 -11.15 -7.12
N PHE A 439 -6.05 -10.78 -7.66
CA PHE A 439 -6.18 -9.77 -8.71
C PHE A 439 -7.33 -8.83 -8.39
N LYS A 440 -7.13 -7.55 -8.69
CA LYS A 440 -8.18 -6.54 -8.59
C LYS A 440 -8.02 -5.55 -9.74
N ALA A 441 -9.04 -5.46 -10.59
CA ALA A 441 -9.06 -4.49 -11.68
C ALA A 441 -9.87 -3.26 -11.27
N VAL A 442 -9.34 -2.08 -11.57
CA VAL A 442 -9.95 -0.80 -11.25
C VAL A 442 -10.03 0.05 -12.51
N TYR A 443 -11.19 0.63 -12.77
CA TYR A 443 -11.39 1.64 -13.80
C TYR A 443 -11.81 2.96 -13.16
N LEU A 444 -11.07 4.03 -13.46
CA LEU A 444 -11.29 5.35 -12.89
C LEU A 444 -11.86 6.30 -13.94
N GLN A 445 -12.84 7.09 -13.53
CA GLN A 445 -13.37 8.17 -14.35
C GLN A 445 -12.83 9.52 -13.89
N PRO A 446 -12.45 10.41 -14.83
CA PRO A 446 -12.03 11.76 -14.49
C PRO A 446 -13.22 12.57 -13.96
N GLU A 447 -13.11 13.13 -12.76
CA GLU A 447 -14.18 13.97 -12.17
C GLU A 447 -14.12 15.41 -12.69
N HIS A 448 -12.93 15.83 -13.11
CA HIS A 448 -12.69 17.05 -13.87
C HIS A 448 -11.97 16.70 -15.16
N ALA A 449 -12.29 17.37 -16.27
CA ALA A 449 -11.50 17.24 -17.49
C ALA A 449 -10.03 17.54 -17.13
N VAL A 450 -9.15 16.57 -17.42
CA VAL A 450 -7.71 16.64 -17.14
C VAL A 450 -7.18 18.00 -17.60
N ASP A 451 -6.85 18.86 -16.64
CA ASP A 451 -6.23 20.18 -16.80
C ASP A 451 -6.71 21.02 -18.02
N GLN A 452 -7.82 21.75 -17.84
CA GLN A 452 -7.73 23.17 -18.15
C GLN A 452 -7.27 23.84 -16.87
N HIS A 453 -6.01 24.31 -16.85
CA HIS A 453 -5.55 25.27 -15.85
C HIS A 453 -6.60 26.37 -15.71
N GLN A 454 -7.44 26.30 -14.68
CA GLN A 454 -8.35 27.39 -14.36
C GLN A 454 -7.47 28.53 -13.87
N ILE A 455 -7.06 29.39 -14.80
CA ILE A 455 -6.57 30.72 -14.49
C ILE A 455 -7.77 31.46 -13.91
N LYS A 456 -8.02 31.30 -12.60
CA LYS A 456 -8.91 32.19 -11.87
C LYS A 456 -8.19 33.53 -11.76
N THR A 457 -8.50 34.42 -12.70
CA THR A 457 -8.07 35.82 -12.62
C THR A 457 -8.75 36.47 -11.42
N PHE A 458 -8.09 36.45 -10.26
CA PHE A 458 -8.48 37.32 -9.16
C PHE A 458 -8.11 38.75 -9.54
N LYS A 459 -9.10 39.66 -9.45
CA LYS A 459 -8.87 41.08 -9.66
C LYS A 459 -7.83 41.57 -8.66
N ASN A 460 -6.70 42.00 -9.22
CA ASN A 460 -5.62 42.80 -8.64
C ASN A 460 -4.59 42.10 -7.72
N LYS A 461 -3.37 42.05 -8.28
CA LYS A 461 -2.03 41.95 -7.67
C LYS A 461 -1.68 40.65 -6.92
N ILE A 462 -0.64 40.00 -7.49
CA ILE A 462 0.15 38.87 -7.00
C ILE A 462 -0.45 37.50 -7.30
N THR A 463 0.03 36.89 -8.39
CA THR A 463 -0.18 35.48 -8.72
C THR A 463 0.78 34.64 -7.87
N LEU A 464 0.35 34.26 -6.66
CA LEU A 464 0.97 33.14 -5.96
C LEU A 464 0.28 31.85 -6.42
N GLN A 465 1.02 31.02 -7.16
CA GLN A 465 0.67 29.61 -7.37
C GLN A 465 0.72 28.92 -6.00
N PHE A 466 -0.40 28.93 -5.27
CA PHE A 466 -0.59 28.01 -4.18
C PHE A 466 -0.80 26.62 -4.78
N VAL A 467 0.30 25.88 -4.98
CA VAL A 467 0.25 24.43 -5.08
C VAL A 467 -0.22 23.94 -3.71
N LYS A 468 -1.53 23.91 -3.49
CA LYS A 468 -2.07 23.06 -2.43
C LYS A 468 -1.68 21.64 -2.83
N SER A 469 -0.77 21.05 -2.08
CA SER A 469 -0.38 19.65 -2.11
C SER A 469 -1.56 18.76 -1.67
N ASN A 470 -2.67 18.87 -2.39
CA ASN A 470 -3.82 18.01 -2.18
C ASN A 470 -3.67 16.83 -3.14
N THR A 471 -3.58 15.64 -2.57
CA THR A 471 -3.72 14.38 -3.31
C THR A 471 -4.98 14.44 -4.17
N PRO A 472 -4.91 14.16 -5.49
CA PRO A 472 -6.09 14.07 -6.33
C PRO A 472 -7.07 13.02 -5.79
N VAL A 473 -8.36 13.33 -5.85
CA VAL A 473 -9.41 12.46 -5.29
C VAL A 473 -9.41 11.10 -5.98
N GLU A 474 -9.06 11.05 -7.27
CA GLU A 474 -8.97 9.84 -8.08
C GLU A 474 -7.85 8.92 -7.63
N LEU A 475 -6.70 9.49 -7.23
CA LEU A 475 -5.60 8.71 -6.67
C LEU A 475 -5.94 8.21 -5.26
N SER A 476 -6.65 9.02 -4.46
CA SER A 476 -7.18 8.58 -3.17
C SER A 476 -8.12 7.40 -3.33
N ARG A 477 -9.02 7.42 -4.31
CA ARG A 477 -9.94 6.28 -4.61
C ARG A 477 -9.17 5.02 -5.01
N LEU A 478 -8.12 5.17 -5.83
CA LEU A 478 -7.26 4.04 -6.19
C LEU A 478 -6.56 3.47 -4.95
N ALA A 479 -6.05 4.34 -4.08
CA ALA A 479 -5.38 3.96 -2.85
C ALA A 479 -6.33 3.24 -1.88
N ASP A 480 -7.56 3.75 -1.72
CA ASP A 480 -8.61 3.11 -0.92
C ASP A 480 -8.97 1.72 -1.47
N ALA A 481 -9.06 1.57 -2.81
CA ALA A 481 -9.37 0.28 -3.44
C ALA A 481 -8.30 -0.79 -3.17
N PHE A 482 -7.03 -0.39 -3.07
CA PHE A 482 -5.91 -1.27 -2.74
C PHE A 482 -5.54 -1.27 -1.25
N LYS A 483 -6.24 -0.51 -0.38
CA LYS A 483 -5.87 -0.34 1.05
C LYS A 483 -4.40 0.08 1.19
N ILE A 484 -4.04 1.18 0.53
CA ILE A 484 -2.72 1.82 0.57
C ILE A 484 -2.91 3.33 0.78
N THR A 485 -1.82 4.07 0.97
CA THR A 485 -1.87 5.51 1.19
C THR A 485 -1.45 6.29 -0.07
N ALA A 486 -2.04 7.47 -0.28
CA ALA A 486 -1.72 8.33 -1.41
C ALA A 486 -1.31 9.73 -0.94
N HIS A 487 -0.17 10.20 -1.45
CA HIS A 487 0.35 11.53 -1.19
C HIS A 487 0.74 12.21 -2.50
N ASN A 488 0.10 13.33 -2.85
CA ASN A 488 0.26 13.99 -4.15
C ASN A 488 -0.02 13.03 -5.34
N LEU A 489 1.00 12.65 -6.11
CA LEU A 489 0.91 11.68 -7.21
C LEU A 489 1.65 10.36 -6.89
N THR A 490 1.92 10.13 -5.60
CA THR A 490 2.69 9.00 -5.11
C THR A 490 1.79 8.07 -4.30
N LEU A 491 1.91 6.76 -4.51
CA LEU A 491 1.31 5.71 -3.70
C LEU A 491 2.36 5.10 -2.79
N GLU A 492 2.00 4.89 -1.53
CA GLU A 492 2.86 4.37 -0.48
C GLU A 492 2.13 3.30 0.35
N GLY A 493 2.86 2.33 0.88
CA GLY A 493 2.32 1.31 1.77
C GLY A 493 1.75 1.88 3.08
N GLU A 494 0.92 1.09 3.76
CA GLU A 494 0.46 1.41 5.12
C GLU A 494 1.63 1.46 6.10
N LYS A 495 1.50 2.28 7.15
CA LYS A 495 2.49 2.33 8.23
C LYS A 495 2.61 0.96 8.91
N GLY A 496 3.84 0.55 9.22
CA GLY A 496 4.13 -0.73 9.87
C GLY A 496 4.19 -1.95 8.95
N LYS A 497 3.75 -1.82 7.69
CA LYS A 497 3.76 -2.93 6.71
C LYS A 497 4.74 -2.65 5.58
N ARG A 498 5.57 -3.63 5.24
CA ARG A 498 6.47 -3.56 4.09
C ARG A 498 5.69 -3.87 2.81
N LEU A 499 5.64 -2.91 1.88
CA LEU A 499 5.05 -3.04 0.56
C LEU A 499 6.12 -2.84 -0.52
N GLN A 500 6.15 -3.71 -1.51
CA GLN A 500 7.02 -3.62 -2.68
C GLN A 500 6.16 -3.44 -3.93
N PHE A 501 6.37 -2.34 -4.64
CA PHE A 501 5.68 -2.03 -5.88
C PHE A 501 6.44 -2.56 -7.09
N GLY A 502 5.68 -3.08 -8.05
CA GLY A 502 6.10 -3.13 -9.45
C GLY A 502 5.05 -2.46 -10.32
N CYS A 503 5.43 -2.04 -11.52
CA CYS A 503 4.49 -1.40 -12.43
C CYS A 503 4.85 -1.67 -13.88
N SER A 504 3.81 -1.82 -14.70
CA SER A 504 3.97 -2.04 -16.14
C SER A 504 4.53 -0.81 -16.85
N LYS A 505 5.18 -1.05 -18.00
CA LYS A 505 5.73 0.02 -18.86
C LYS A 505 4.65 0.91 -19.49
N LEU A 506 3.38 0.51 -19.42
CA LEU A 506 2.27 1.24 -20.02
C LEU A 506 1.84 2.47 -19.21
N MET A 507 2.21 2.53 -17.93
CA MET A 507 2.04 3.74 -17.12
C MET A 507 3.39 4.42 -16.95
N ARG A 508 3.45 5.73 -17.20
CA ARG A 508 4.66 6.52 -16.89
C ARG A 508 4.75 6.73 -15.39
N HIS A 509 5.76 6.10 -14.79
CA HIS A 509 5.95 6.09 -13.36
C HIS A 509 7.45 6.15 -13.01
N SER A 510 7.73 6.47 -11.75
CA SER A 510 9.04 6.36 -11.12
C SER A 510 8.86 5.60 -9.82
N LEU A 511 9.58 4.48 -9.69
CA LEU A 511 9.69 3.74 -8.43
C LEU A 511 10.78 4.35 -7.57
N ALA A 512 10.59 4.34 -6.25
CA ALA A 512 11.67 4.62 -5.32
C ALA A 512 12.78 3.55 -5.45
N PRO A 513 14.04 3.86 -5.08
CA PRO A 513 15.15 2.91 -5.18
C PRO A 513 14.95 1.61 -4.39
N ASP A 514 14.13 1.67 -3.34
CA ASP A 514 13.73 0.55 -2.49
C ASP A 514 12.39 -0.08 -2.92
N SER A 515 11.80 0.37 -4.03
CA SER A 515 10.48 -0.05 -4.54
C SER A 515 9.32 0.09 -3.54
N SER A 516 9.46 0.91 -2.50
CA SER A 516 8.42 1.08 -1.45
C SER A 516 7.29 2.04 -1.82
N SER A 517 7.52 2.88 -2.81
CA SER A 517 6.56 3.86 -3.31
C SER A 517 6.64 4.00 -4.83
N ILE A 518 5.51 4.35 -5.43
CA ILE A 518 5.38 4.58 -6.86
C ILE A 518 4.81 5.97 -7.12
N SER A 519 5.53 6.78 -7.90
CA SER A 519 5.09 8.12 -8.29
C SER A 519 4.70 8.15 -9.77
N PHE A 520 3.50 8.60 -10.08
CA PHE A 520 3.04 8.75 -11.47
C PHE A 520 3.47 10.11 -12.05
N SER A 521 3.80 10.13 -13.35
CA SER A 521 4.19 11.37 -14.02
C SER A 521 3.04 12.36 -14.17
N SER A 522 1.81 11.87 -14.35
CA SER A 522 0.60 12.70 -14.45
C SER A 522 -0.64 11.89 -14.10
N GLN A 523 -1.73 12.59 -13.77
CA GLN A 523 -3.02 11.95 -13.50
C GLN A 523 -3.64 11.29 -14.75
N ALA A 524 -3.26 11.76 -15.95
CA ALA A 524 -3.75 11.21 -17.22
C ALA A 524 -3.39 9.73 -17.43
N GLU A 525 -2.35 9.23 -16.75
CA GLU A 525 -1.94 7.83 -16.81
C GLU A 525 -2.96 6.87 -16.17
N LEU A 526 -3.87 7.37 -15.33
CA LEU A 526 -4.86 6.56 -14.63
C LEU A 526 -6.19 6.42 -15.40
N PHE A 527 -6.40 7.20 -16.44
CA PHE A 527 -7.69 7.30 -17.13
C PHE A 527 -7.73 6.51 -18.45
N ASN A 528 -8.95 6.16 -18.87
CA ASN A 528 -9.26 5.44 -20.11
C ASN A 528 -8.66 4.03 -20.23
N ARG A 529 -8.18 3.45 -19.12
CA ARG A 529 -7.55 2.13 -19.07
C ARG A 529 -7.95 1.40 -17.79
N TRP A 530 -7.95 0.08 -17.84
CA TRP A 530 -8.05 -0.75 -16.65
C TRP A 530 -6.70 -0.80 -15.95
N ILE A 531 -6.70 -0.54 -14.65
CA ILE A 531 -5.54 -0.72 -13.78
C ILE A 531 -5.73 -2.05 -13.07
N ILE A 532 -4.91 -3.05 -13.38
CA ILE A 532 -4.98 -4.37 -12.75
C ILE A 532 -3.89 -4.47 -11.70
N GLY A 533 -4.28 -4.57 -10.43
CA GLY A 533 -3.36 -4.86 -9.34
C GLY A 533 -3.22 -6.36 -9.13
N VAL A 534 -2.01 -6.87 -9.27
CA VAL A 534 -1.61 -8.22 -8.86
C VAL A 534 -1.10 -8.12 -7.42
N ASP A 535 -1.86 -8.64 -6.47
CA ASP A 535 -1.69 -8.37 -5.04
C ASP A 535 -1.52 -9.67 -4.25
N TYR A 536 -0.29 -9.88 -3.76
CA TYR A 536 0.11 -11.09 -3.06
C TYR A 536 0.89 -10.76 -1.79
N THR A 537 0.74 -11.59 -0.77
CA THR A 537 1.56 -11.56 0.44
C THR A 537 2.70 -12.58 0.31
N LEU A 538 3.93 -12.11 0.47
CA LEU A 538 5.12 -12.94 0.67
C LEU A 538 5.16 -13.39 2.12
N LEU A 539 4.91 -14.69 2.36
CA LEU A 539 4.85 -15.29 3.70
C LEU A 539 6.25 -15.64 4.24
N ARG A 540 7.16 -14.66 4.22
CA ARG A 540 8.53 -14.78 4.74
C ARG A 540 8.87 -13.57 5.60
N ASP A 541 9.62 -13.82 6.67
CA ASP A 541 10.09 -12.76 7.55
C ASP A 541 11.12 -11.84 6.86
N TRP A 542 11.34 -10.66 7.42
CA TRP A 542 12.22 -9.65 6.81
C TRP A 542 13.70 -10.07 6.74
N ALA A 543 14.16 -11.01 7.56
CA ALA A 543 15.54 -11.50 7.51
C ALA A 543 15.75 -12.60 6.45
N TRP A 544 14.66 -13.08 5.83
CA TRP A 544 14.73 -14.09 4.77
C TRP A 544 15.25 -13.50 3.45
N ASP A 545 16.25 -14.15 2.87
CA ASP A 545 16.98 -13.66 1.72
C ASP A 545 17.28 -14.78 0.69
N GLY A 546 16.21 -15.37 0.13
CA GLY A 546 16.29 -16.41 -0.90
C GLY A 546 16.10 -15.93 -2.35
N LEU A 547 15.59 -14.72 -2.57
CA LEU A 547 15.23 -14.20 -3.90
C LEU A 547 16.39 -13.50 -4.60
N GLU A 548 16.39 -13.51 -5.92
CA GLU A 548 17.24 -12.61 -6.72
C GLU A 548 16.65 -11.19 -6.72
N LYS A 549 17.46 -10.16 -7.03
CA LYS A 549 17.01 -8.75 -7.01
C LYS A 549 15.81 -8.49 -7.94
N GLU A 550 15.83 -9.11 -9.13
CA GLU A 550 14.67 -9.20 -10.02
C GLU A 550 13.88 -10.45 -9.64
N SER A 551 12.98 -10.31 -8.67
CA SER A 551 12.45 -11.46 -7.95
C SER A 551 11.23 -12.09 -8.63
N PHE A 552 10.30 -11.27 -9.14
CA PHE A 552 9.03 -11.76 -9.70
C PHE A 552 8.82 -11.24 -11.11
N PHE A 553 8.69 -12.15 -12.08
CA PHE A 553 8.38 -11.84 -13.47
C PHE A 553 6.88 -12.07 -13.70
N ILE A 554 6.19 -11.03 -14.16
CA ILE A 554 4.74 -11.06 -14.38
C ILE A 554 4.47 -11.04 -15.88
N TYR A 555 3.94 -12.15 -16.36
CA TYR A 555 3.51 -12.32 -17.74
C TYR A 555 2.00 -12.17 -17.84
N ARG A 556 1.54 -11.58 -18.94
CA ARG A 556 0.12 -11.41 -19.24
C ARG A 556 -0.21 -11.90 -20.65
N LYS A 557 -1.41 -12.43 -20.81
CA LYS A 557 -2.05 -12.77 -22.09
C LYS A 557 -3.53 -12.41 -21.99
N TRP A 558 -4.17 -12.10 -23.11
CA TRP A 558 -5.59 -11.74 -23.12
C TRP A 558 -6.34 -12.47 -24.24
N LYS A 559 -7.65 -12.65 -24.09
CA LYS A 559 -8.55 -13.19 -25.11
C LYS A 559 -9.86 -12.40 -25.12
N ARG A 560 -10.56 -12.42 -26.24
CA ARG A 560 -11.94 -11.92 -26.33
C ARG A 560 -12.89 -12.99 -25.82
N GLU A 561 -13.99 -12.57 -25.20
CA GLU A 561 -15.04 -13.51 -24.83
C GLU A 561 -15.62 -14.17 -26.10
N GLY A 562 -15.62 -15.51 -26.12
CA GLY A 562 -16.01 -16.33 -27.28
C GLY A 562 -14.85 -16.84 -28.14
N GLU A 563 -13.62 -16.33 -27.97
CA GLU A 563 -12.42 -16.89 -28.59
C GLU A 563 -11.78 -17.99 -27.72
N VAL A 564 -11.34 -19.08 -28.35
CA VAL A 564 -10.73 -20.23 -27.65
C VAL A 564 -9.26 -19.99 -27.31
N SER A 565 -8.56 -19.18 -28.11
CA SER A 565 -7.11 -18.98 -28.00
C SER A 565 -6.76 -17.63 -27.38
N PHE A 566 -5.76 -17.63 -26.50
CA PHE A 566 -5.16 -16.40 -25.97
C PHE A 566 -4.20 -15.76 -26.96
N SER A 567 -3.98 -14.45 -26.82
CA SER A 567 -2.91 -13.71 -27.46
C SER A 567 -1.53 -14.25 -27.07
N ASN A 568 -0.50 -13.81 -27.79
CA ASN A 568 0.89 -14.07 -27.39
C ASN A 568 1.16 -13.57 -25.97
N GLU A 569 1.91 -14.34 -25.20
CA GLU A 569 2.32 -13.98 -23.85
C GLU A 569 3.36 -12.85 -23.89
N VAL A 570 3.13 -11.80 -23.11
CA VAL A 570 4.00 -10.62 -23.03
C VAL A 570 4.42 -10.41 -21.58
N LEU A 571 5.70 -10.08 -21.35
CA LEU A 571 6.19 -9.66 -20.05
C LEU A 571 5.61 -8.28 -19.70
N ALA A 572 4.69 -8.24 -18.74
CA ALA A 572 4.06 -7.00 -18.28
C ALA A 572 5.03 -6.13 -17.48
N GLY A 573 5.84 -6.77 -16.62
CA GLY A 573 6.85 -6.11 -15.80
C GLY A 573 7.44 -7.04 -14.74
N ILE A 574 8.23 -6.45 -13.84
CA ILE A 574 8.99 -7.16 -12.81
C ILE A 574 8.73 -6.48 -11.46
N ILE A 575 8.63 -7.25 -10.38
CA ILE A 575 8.70 -6.74 -9.01
C ILE A 575 10.10 -7.03 -8.45
N ASN A 576 10.77 -5.97 -8.00
CA ASN A 576 12.08 -6.07 -7.35
C ASN A 576 11.88 -6.02 -5.83
N VAL A 577 12.25 -7.10 -5.13
CA VAL A 577 12.29 -7.09 -3.66
C VAL A 577 13.65 -6.54 -3.23
N SER A 578 13.64 -5.34 -2.65
CA SER A 578 14.85 -4.66 -2.19
C SER A 578 15.27 -5.13 -0.80
N ASP A 579 16.58 -5.12 -0.50
CA ASP A 579 17.09 -5.46 0.84
C ASP A 579 16.95 -4.30 1.85
N THR A 580 16.28 -3.22 1.49
CA THR A 580 16.10 -2.00 2.29
C THR A 580 14.66 -1.85 2.77
N VAL A 581 14.46 -1.17 3.91
CA VAL A 581 13.12 -0.85 4.45
C VAL A 581 12.85 0.64 4.41
N ALA A 582 11.65 0.99 3.95
CA ALA A 582 11.14 2.35 4.00
C ALA A 582 10.81 2.79 5.43
N ILE A 583 11.06 4.06 5.74
CA ILE A 583 10.85 4.60 7.09
C ILE A 583 9.39 4.46 7.58
N ASN A 584 8.42 4.51 6.67
CA ASN A 584 7.00 4.34 7.00
C ASN A 584 6.68 2.93 7.52
N ALA A 585 7.39 1.91 7.01
CA ALA A 585 7.21 0.53 7.44
C ALA A 585 7.84 0.25 8.82
N LEU A 586 8.76 1.11 9.30
CA LEU A 586 9.41 0.97 10.62
C LEU A 586 8.55 1.45 11.80
N HIS A 587 7.37 2.04 11.54
CA HIS A 587 6.45 2.44 12.60
C HIS A 587 5.60 1.25 13.05
N GLU A 588 5.85 0.70 14.24
CA GLU A 588 5.21 -0.55 14.73
C GLU A 588 5.27 -1.70 13.69
N PRO A 589 6.49 -2.13 13.31
CA PRO A 589 6.73 -2.98 12.14
C PRO A 589 6.29 -4.43 12.32
N GLU A 590 5.47 -4.93 11.39
CA GLU A 590 5.10 -6.33 11.21
C GLU A 590 6.16 -7.04 10.35
N ARG A 591 7.14 -7.69 10.99
CA ARG A 591 8.29 -8.31 10.32
C ARG A 591 8.07 -9.72 9.77
N THR A 592 6.88 -10.28 9.92
CA THR A 592 6.57 -11.69 9.58
C THR A 592 6.24 -11.91 8.10
N TYR A 593 5.86 -10.85 7.39
CA TYR A 593 5.52 -10.92 5.97
C TYR A 593 5.89 -9.63 5.23
N SER A 594 5.85 -9.67 3.90
CA SER A 594 5.93 -8.49 3.03
C SER A 594 4.80 -8.55 1.99
N ARG A 595 4.21 -7.41 1.64
CA ARG A 595 3.17 -7.32 0.59
C ARG A 595 3.81 -6.96 -0.74
N LEU A 596 3.35 -7.59 -1.81
CA LEU A 596 3.78 -7.37 -3.19
C LEU A 596 2.59 -6.86 -3.98
N LEU A 597 2.72 -5.69 -4.61
CA LEU A 597 1.67 -5.11 -5.44
C LEU A 597 2.24 -4.70 -6.79
N PHE A 598 1.81 -5.37 -7.85
CA PHE A 598 2.14 -4.97 -9.22
C PHE A 598 0.96 -4.30 -9.90
N LEU A 599 1.16 -3.09 -10.43
CA LEU A 599 0.15 -2.34 -11.16
C LEU A 599 0.37 -2.49 -12.67
N ASP A 600 -0.51 -3.25 -13.30
CA ASP A 600 -0.62 -3.35 -14.75
C ASP A 600 -1.63 -2.34 -15.30
N ALA A 601 -1.44 -1.92 -16.54
CA ALA A 601 -2.41 -1.12 -17.26
C ALA A 601 -2.82 -1.82 -18.56
N PHE A 602 -4.11 -1.84 -18.83
CA PHE A 602 -4.67 -2.41 -20.05
C PHE A 602 -5.63 -1.42 -20.70
N ASP A 603 -5.35 -0.99 -21.95
CA ASP A 603 -6.23 -0.12 -22.71
C ASP A 603 -7.18 -0.96 -23.58
N PRO A 604 -8.51 -0.93 -23.31
CA PRO A 604 -9.49 -1.67 -24.11
C PRO A 604 -9.49 -1.29 -25.60
N LYS A 605 -9.03 -0.08 -25.96
CA LYS A 605 -9.03 0.40 -27.35
C LYS A 605 -8.00 -0.30 -28.23
N GLU A 606 -6.97 -0.93 -27.64
CA GLU A 606 -5.98 -1.71 -28.39
C GLU A 606 -6.59 -2.96 -29.02
N VAL A 607 -7.70 -3.47 -28.46
CA VAL A 607 -8.35 -4.71 -28.92
C VAL A 607 -9.28 -4.44 -30.10
N ASP A 608 -10.26 -3.57 -29.90
CA ASP A 608 -11.16 -3.06 -30.94
C ASP A 608 -11.85 -1.79 -30.42
N SER A 609 -11.85 -0.73 -31.23
CA SER A 609 -12.49 0.53 -30.88
C SER A 609 -13.89 0.69 -31.48
N LEU A 610 -14.24 -0.14 -32.47
CA LEU A 610 -15.50 -0.06 -33.22
C LEU A 610 -16.54 -1.05 -32.69
N LEU A 611 -16.10 -2.26 -32.32
CA LEU A 611 -16.94 -3.35 -31.81
C LEU A 611 -16.32 -3.91 -30.53
N PRO A 612 -16.51 -3.24 -29.38
CA PRO A 612 -15.78 -3.56 -28.16
C PRO A 612 -16.27 -4.89 -27.55
N PRO A 613 -15.42 -5.93 -27.46
CA PRO A 613 -15.79 -7.19 -26.83
C PRO A 613 -15.49 -7.19 -25.33
N GLU A 614 -16.07 -8.12 -24.59
CA GLU A 614 -15.59 -8.47 -23.25
C GLU A 614 -14.18 -9.07 -23.32
N ILE A 615 -13.34 -8.72 -22.35
CA ILE A 615 -11.92 -9.09 -22.35
C ILE A 615 -11.61 -9.95 -21.14
N ILE A 616 -10.93 -11.06 -21.36
CA ILE A 616 -10.44 -11.94 -20.29
C ILE A 616 -8.92 -11.87 -20.30
N ILE A 617 -8.34 -11.41 -19.20
CA ILE A 617 -6.89 -11.32 -19.00
C ILE A 617 -6.43 -12.46 -18.11
N SER A 618 -5.34 -13.13 -18.48
CA SER A 618 -4.71 -14.19 -17.71
C SER A 618 -3.28 -13.82 -17.37
N TYR A 619 -2.88 -14.05 -16.11
CA TYR A 619 -1.54 -13.76 -15.61
C TYR A 619 -0.80 -15.05 -15.25
N ARG A 620 0.52 -15.03 -15.49
CA ARG A 620 1.49 -16.02 -15.02
C ARG A 620 2.57 -15.33 -14.21
N ILE A 621 2.86 -15.85 -13.02
CA ILE A 621 3.87 -15.29 -12.10
C ILE A 621 4.99 -16.31 -11.96
N GLU A 622 6.20 -15.89 -12.29
CA GLU A 622 7.43 -16.68 -12.19
C GLU A 622 8.35 -16.08 -11.13
N VAL A 623 8.88 -16.93 -10.24
CA VAL A 623 9.71 -16.53 -9.09
C VAL A 623 11.16 -16.91 -9.36
N HIS A 624 12.08 -15.96 -9.23
CA HIS A 624 13.51 -16.17 -9.46
C HIS A 624 14.29 -16.20 -8.14
N PHE A 625 14.86 -17.37 -7.83
CA PHE A 625 15.73 -17.59 -6.68
C PHE A 625 17.20 -17.34 -7.05
N LYS A 626 18.04 -17.08 -6.05
CA LYS A 626 19.47 -16.87 -6.28
C LYS A 626 20.14 -18.07 -6.95
N LYS A 627 20.97 -17.81 -7.95
CA LYS A 627 21.69 -18.82 -8.76
C LYS A 627 22.51 -19.82 -7.94
N LYS A 628 23.03 -19.41 -6.77
CA LYS A 628 23.69 -20.29 -5.81
C LYS A 628 22.67 -20.67 -4.73
N GLY A 629 21.99 -21.80 -4.90
CA GLY A 629 21.04 -22.31 -3.91
C GLY A 629 19.59 -22.26 -4.33
N ILE A 630 19.27 -22.80 -5.50
CA ILE A 630 17.87 -23.06 -5.87
C ILE A 630 17.33 -24.10 -4.86
N PRO A 631 16.21 -23.81 -4.18
CA PRO A 631 15.62 -24.75 -3.23
C PRO A 631 15.29 -26.07 -3.92
N SER A 632 15.38 -27.18 -3.17
CA SER A 632 15.08 -28.51 -3.72
C SER A 632 13.58 -28.71 -3.94
N VAL A 633 12.76 -28.05 -3.13
CA VAL A 633 11.30 -28.04 -3.22
C VAL A 633 10.82 -26.60 -3.32
N ILE A 634 10.14 -26.28 -4.43
CA ILE A 634 9.55 -24.97 -4.71
C ILE A 634 8.07 -25.12 -5.07
N ASP A 635 7.28 -24.07 -4.83
CA ASP A 635 5.90 -24.03 -5.30
C ASP A 635 5.84 -24.06 -6.84
N PRO A 636 4.82 -24.70 -7.43
CA PRO A 636 4.57 -24.57 -8.85
C PRO A 636 4.25 -23.11 -9.19
N GLU A 637 4.72 -22.66 -10.36
CA GLU A 637 4.37 -21.34 -10.90
C GLU A 637 2.85 -21.12 -10.87
N ILE A 638 2.44 -19.92 -10.45
CA ILE A 638 1.04 -19.52 -10.49
C ILE A 638 0.68 -19.29 -11.96
N LYS A 639 -0.11 -20.21 -12.53
CA LYS A 639 -0.56 -20.19 -13.93
C LYS A 639 -2.07 -19.99 -14.02
N ASP A 640 -2.48 -19.36 -15.11
CA ASP A 640 -3.85 -19.32 -15.61
C ASP A 640 -4.87 -18.72 -14.62
N LYS A 641 -4.47 -17.69 -13.88
CA LYS A 641 -5.43 -16.89 -13.12
C LYS A 641 -6.07 -15.85 -14.02
N GLU A 642 -7.38 -15.98 -14.24
CA GLU A 642 -8.15 -15.17 -15.17
C GLU A 642 -8.94 -14.07 -14.43
N ILE A 643 -9.02 -12.88 -15.04
CA ILE A 643 -9.91 -11.80 -14.65
C ILE A 643 -10.72 -11.35 -15.86
N HIS A 644 -12.04 -11.33 -15.70
CA HIS A 644 -12.99 -10.90 -16.73
C HIS A 644 -13.25 -9.40 -16.57
N LEU A 645 -13.09 -8.63 -17.63
CA LEU A 645 -13.22 -7.17 -17.62
C LEU A 645 -14.45 -6.73 -18.42
N PRO A 646 -15.33 -5.91 -17.84
CA PRO A 646 -16.47 -5.35 -18.56
C PRO A 646 -16.04 -4.31 -19.59
N VAL A 647 -16.88 -4.16 -20.61
CA VAL A 647 -16.72 -3.15 -21.65
C VAL A 647 -16.90 -1.75 -21.09
N THR A 648 -15.95 -0.86 -21.39
CA THR A 648 -15.96 0.56 -20.98
C THR A 648 -16.11 1.52 -22.16
N ILE A 649 -16.14 1.01 -23.39
CA ILE A 649 -16.18 1.80 -24.61
C ILE A 649 -17.64 1.94 -25.03
N ILE A 650 -18.11 3.17 -25.23
CA ILE A 650 -19.46 3.41 -25.76
C ILE A 650 -19.59 2.97 -27.23
N PRO A 651 -20.77 2.54 -27.69
CA PRO A 651 -21.01 2.26 -29.10
C PRO A 651 -20.68 3.44 -30.01
N ALA A 652 -19.87 3.20 -31.05
CA ALA A 652 -19.40 4.23 -31.97
C ALA A 652 -20.47 4.70 -32.98
N GLN A 653 -21.43 3.82 -33.31
CA GLN A 653 -22.49 4.10 -34.28
C GLN A 653 -23.51 5.10 -33.69
N ILE A 654 -23.85 6.10 -34.49
CA ILE A 654 -24.82 7.15 -34.10
C ILE A 654 -26.20 6.77 -34.68
N PRO A 655 -27.26 6.74 -33.86
CA PRO A 655 -28.62 6.50 -34.35
C PRO A 655 -29.06 7.62 -35.31
N LYS A 656 -29.74 7.24 -36.39
CA LYS A 656 -30.40 8.15 -37.33
C LYS A 656 -31.78 7.62 -37.70
N LEU A 657 -32.78 8.46 -37.50
CA LEU A 657 -34.18 8.15 -37.78
C LEU A 657 -34.53 8.56 -39.22
N VAL A 658 -35.15 7.64 -39.98
CA VAL A 658 -35.61 7.88 -41.36
C VAL A 658 -37.10 8.20 -41.37
N SER A 659 -37.91 7.38 -40.71
CA SER A 659 -39.36 7.55 -40.68
C SER A 659 -39.97 7.02 -39.36
N ALA A 660 -41.20 7.43 -39.09
CA ALA A 660 -42.00 6.94 -37.97
C ALA A 660 -43.44 6.72 -38.44
N GLY A 661 -44.11 5.70 -37.90
CA GLY A 661 -45.48 5.37 -38.30
C GLY A 661 -46.23 4.54 -37.27
N ILE A 662 -47.49 4.22 -37.58
CA ILE A 662 -48.35 3.40 -36.71
C ILE A 662 -48.46 2.00 -37.31
N ALA A 663 -48.09 1.00 -36.50
CA ALA A 663 -48.27 -0.41 -36.79
C ALA A 663 -49.62 -0.84 -36.21
N LEU A 664 -50.39 -1.59 -36.98
CA LEU A 664 -51.74 -2.01 -36.61
C LEU A 664 -51.82 -3.53 -36.65
N SER A 665 -52.34 -4.17 -35.59
CA SER A 665 -52.60 -5.62 -35.56
C SER A 665 -53.52 -6.05 -36.72
N PRO A 666 -53.58 -7.32 -37.13
CA PRO A 666 -54.54 -7.77 -38.13
C PRO A 666 -55.99 -7.38 -37.79
N TYR A 667 -56.80 -7.11 -38.81
CA TYR A 667 -58.22 -6.78 -38.65
C TYR A 667 -59.02 -8.07 -38.44
N VAL A 668 -59.77 -8.16 -37.34
CA VAL A 668 -60.61 -9.31 -36.99
C VAL A 668 -62.07 -8.85 -36.90
N SER A 669 -62.94 -9.53 -37.63
CA SER A 669 -64.38 -9.28 -37.66
C SER A 669 -65.16 -10.58 -37.59
N ASP A 670 -66.37 -10.53 -37.02
CA ASP A 670 -67.33 -11.65 -37.04
C ASP A 670 -67.72 -12.03 -38.49
N GLU A 671 -67.30 -13.21 -38.94
CA GLU A 671 -67.39 -13.65 -40.35
C GLU A 671 -68.84 -13.83 -40.85
N GLU A 672 -69.78 -14.24 -39.97
CA GLU A 672 -71.14 -14.56 -40.42
C GLU A 672 -72.03 -13.32 -40.58
N LYS A 673 -71.91 -12.35 -39.66
CA LYS A 673 -72.88 -11.25 -39.54
C LYS A 673 -72.27 -9.88 -39.30
N TYR A 674 -70.94 -9.75 -39.24
CA TYR A 674 -70.24 -8.48 -39.04
C TYR A 674 -70.78 -7.69 -37.82
N ARG A 675 -71.20 -8.42 -36.77
CA ARG A 675 -71.87 -7.84 -35.59
C ARG A 675 -70.89 -7.17 -34.63
N SER A 676 -69.64 -7.62 -34.65
CA SER A 676 -68.55 -7.07 -33.85
C SER A 676 -67.26 -7.09 -34.63
N THR A 677 -66.40 -6.12 -34.32
CA THR A 677 -65.04 -5.99 -34.82
C THR A 677 -64.13 -5.81 -33.62
N ASP A 678 -63.04 -6.55 -33.55
CA ASP A 678 -62.10 -6.38 -32.45
C ASP A 678 -61.27 -5.11 -32.64
N LEU A 679 -60.95 -4.45 -31.53
CA LEU A 679 -60.10 -3.26 -31.54
C LEU A 679 -58.68 -3.66 -31.96
N ARG A 680 -58.19 -3.05 -33.03
CA ARG A 680 -56.80 -3.27 -33.47
C ARG A 680 -55.84 -2.68 -32.45
N GLN A 681 -54.86 -3.46 -32.04
CA GLN A 681 -53.74 -2.94 -31.26
C GLN A 681 -52.90 -2.04 -32.16
N ARG A 682 -52.49 -0.89 -31.63
CA ARG A 682 -51.75 0.12 -32.36
C ARG A 682 -50.44 0.36 -31.62
N PHE A 683 -49.34 0.34 -32.37
CA PHE A 683 -48.02 0.61 -31.82
C PHE A 683 -47.29 1.64 -32.67
N LEU A 684 -46.44 2.45 -32.04
CA LEU A 684 -45.55 3.35 -32.75
C LEU A 684 -44.32 2.55 -33.21
N TRP A 685 -43.99 2.65 -34.49
CA TRP A 685 -42.73 2.11 -35.03
C TRP A 685 -41.84 3.23 -35.56
N LEU A 686 -40.54 3.00 -35.47
CA LEU A 686 -39.45 3.86 -35.89
C LEU A 686 -38.59 3.09 -36.88
N GLU A 687 -38.28 3.68 -38.04
CA GLU A 687 -37.34 3.14 -39.01
C GLU A 687 -36.01 3.87 -38.90
N MET A 688 -34.96 3.10 -38.66
CA MET A 688 -33.58 3.59 -38.58
C MET A 688 -32.89 3.42 -39.94
N GLU A 689 -31.88 4.27 -40.23
CA GLU A 689 -31.12 4.21 -41.49
C GLU A 689 -30.41 2.85 -41.67
N GLU A 690 -29.76 2.39 -40.60
CA GLU A 690 -29.04 1.12 -40.55
C GLU A 690 -29.35 0.44 -39.20
N GLY A 691 -29.40 -0.89 -39.15
CA GLY A 691 -29.42 -1.62 -37.88
C GLY A 691 -28.09 -1.51 -37.11
N PRO A 692 -28.05 -1.96 -35.85
CA PRO A 692 -26.82 -2.08 -35.07
C PRO A 692 -25.77 -2.92 -35.81
N ARG A 693 -24.54 -2.41 -35.89
CA ARG A 693 -23.40 -3.13 -36.47
C ARG A 693 -22.95 -4.29 -35.58
N ASP A 694 -22.95 -4.08 -34.27
CA ASP A 694 -22.71 -5.12 -33.29
C ASP A 694 -23.99 -5.94 -33.06
N ARG A 695 -23.85 -7.26 -32.93
CA ARG A 695 -24.94 -8.17 -32.57
C ARG A 695 -25.39 -7.96 -31.13
N ASN A 696 -24.47 -7.50 -30.28
CA ASN A 696 -24.67 -7.26 -28.86
C ASN A 696 -25.23 -5.86 -28.56
N ASP A 697 -25.53 -5.06 -29.60
CA ASP A 697 -26.12 -3.73 -29.44
C ASP A 697 -27.59 -3.68 -29.85
N THR A 698 -28.33 -2.75 -29.26
CA THR A 698 -29.71 -2.43 -29.61
C THR A 698 -30.01 -0.94 -29.39
N TYR A 699 -31.16 -0.48 -29.86
CA TYR A 699 -31.60 0.89 -29.63
C TYR A 699 -32.38 1.01 -28.33
N PHE A 700 -32.13 2.10 -27.62
CA PHE A 700 -32.83 2.46 -26.40
C PHE A 700 -33.44 3.85 -26.54
N ALA A 701 -34.56 4.08 -25.87
CA ALA A 701 -35.23 5.37 -25.84
C ALA A 701 -35.61 5.77 -24.41
N ARG A 702 -35.58 7.07 -24.13
CA ARG A 702 -36.15 7.65 -22.91
C ARG A 702 -36.95 8.90 -23.23
N VAL A 703 -37.98 9.17 -22.43
CA VAL A 703 -38.77 10.39 -22.53
C VAL A 703 -38.01 11.53 -21.85
N LEU A 704 -37.85 12.65 -22.55
CA LEU A 704 -37.30 13.89 -22.00
C LEU A 704 -38.41 14.78 -21.45
N SER A 705 -39.46 14.96 -22.24
CA SER A 705 -40.59 15.82 -21.89
C SER A 705 -41.85 15.37 -22.63
N ASN A 706 -43.00 15.73 -22.07
CA ASN A 706 -44.29 15.65 -22.73
C ASN A 706 -44.87 17.06 -22.90
N ALA A 707 -45.56 17.27 -24.02
CA ALA A 707 -46.27 18.48 -24.34
C ALA A 707 -47.70 18.12 -24.77
N PRO A 708 -48.72 18.81 -24.26
CA PRO A 708 -50.11 18.61 -24.68
C PRO A 708 -50.31 19.05 -26.14
N ASP A 709 -51.32 18.50 -26.80
CA ASP A 709 -51.71 18.98 -28.13
C ASP A 709 -52.22 20.44 -28.04
N PRO A 710 -51.59 21.40 -28.75
CA PRO A 710 -52.02 22.79 -28.75
C PRO A 710 -53.46 23.01 -29.22
N LEU A 711 -54.03 22.09 -30.02
CA LEU A 711 -55.40 22.19 -30.55
C LEU A 711 -56.47 21.69 -29.56
N LEU A 712 -56.07 20.97 -28.51
CA LEU A 712 -56.96 20.49 -27.45
C LEU A 712 -56.89 21.37 -26.19
N CYS A 713 -55.74 22.01 -25.96
CA CYS A 713 -55.48 22.78 -24.74
C CYS A 713 -55.96 24.24 -24.83
N SER A 714 -56.28 24.86 -23.69
CA SER A 714 -56.42 26.32 -23.63
C SER A 714 -55.04 26.97 -23.54
N ILE A 715 -54.66 27.79 -24.51
CA ILE A 715 -53.38 28.52 -24.50
C ILE A 715 -53.37 29.54 -23.34
N SER A 716 -52.82 29.12 -22.21
CA SER A 716 -52.61 29.92 -21.00
C SER A 716 -51.22 30.55 -21.00
N GLU A 717 -51.00 31.55 -20.13
CA GLU A 717 -49.66 32.14 -19.94
C GLU A 717 -48.66 31.09 -19.42
N GLU A 718 -49.10 30.14 -18.58
CA GLU A 718 -48.31 29.00 -18.09
C GLU A 718 -47.71 28.17 -19.24
N LEU A 719 -48.49 27.87 -20.28
CA LEU A 719 -48.03 27.11 -21.45
C LEU A 719 -47.09 27.91 -22.36
N LYS A 720 -47.25 29.24 -22.43
CA LYS A 720 -46.38 30.11 -23.24
C LYS A 720 -44.98 30.24 -22.65
N THR A 721 -44.86 30.15 -21.33
CA THR A 721 -43.59 30.21 -20.59
C THR A 721 -43.00 28.83 -20.27
N TYR A 722 -43.67 27.75 -20.69
CA TYR A 722 -43.24 26.39 -20.42
C TYR A 722 -42.05 26.01 -21.29
N ASP A 723 -40.87 25.96 -20.68
CA ASP A 723 -39.65 25.45 -21.30
C ASP A 723 -39.17 24.23 -20.49
N PRO A 724 -39.41 22.99 -20.96
CA PRO A 724 -39.00 21.80 -20.22
C PRO A 724 -37.47 21.67 -20.25
N VAL A 725 -36.84 21.75 -19.07
CA VAL A 725 -35.42 21.43 -18.92
C VAL A 725 -35.23 19.93 -19.11
N ASP A 726 -34.40 19.54 -20.09
CA ASP A 726 -34.07 18.13 -20.34
C ASP A 726 -33.43 17.52 -19.08
N ALA A 727 -34.06 16.50 -18.50
CA ALA A 727 -33.52 15.81 -17.35
C ALA A 727 -32.19 15.09 -17.70
N PRO A 728 -31.16 15.15 -16.83
CA PRO A 728 -29.93 14.40 -17.06
C PRO A 728 -30.21 12.90 -17.13
N LEU A 729 -29.32 12.15 -17.79
CA LEU A 729 -29.42 10.69 -17.84
C LEU A 729 -29.23 10.13 -16.43
N ASN A 730 -30.24 9.42 -15.93
CA ASN A 730 -30.21 8.79 -14.60
C ASN A 730 -29.36 7.51 -14.65
N ILE A 731 -28.06 7.69 -14.80
CA ILE A 731 -27.07 6.62 -14.86
C ILE A 731 -26.12 6.76 -13.67
N ASN A 732 -25.59 5.63 -13.19
CA ASN A 732 -24.61 5.66 -12.11
C ASN A 732 -23.36 6.42 -12.58
N ASP A 733 -22.92 7.39 -11.80
CA ASP A 733 -21.71 8.18 -12.10
C ASP A 733 -20.42 7.33 -12.18
N GLU A 734 -20.40 6.15 -11.55
CA GLU A 734 -19.30 5.16 -11.60
C GLU A 734 -17.89 5.77 -11.56
N LYS A 735 -17.66 6.69 -10.62
CA LYS A 735 -16.36 7.38 -10.47
C LYS A 735 -15.18 6.41 -10.30
N ILE A 736 -15.45 5.26 -9.70
CA ILE A 736 -14.55 4.11 -9.62
C ILE A 736 -15.36 2.83 -9.84
N ARG A 737 -14.84 1.94 -10.67
CA ARG A 737 -15.36 0.59 -10.87
C ARG A 737 -14.30 -0.41 -10.46
N THR A 738 -14.62 -1.33 -9.56
CA THR A 738 -13.71 -2.37 -9.09
C THR A 738 -14.25 -3.75 -9.45
N ILE A 739 -13.38 -4.59 -10.02
CA ILE A 739 -13.67 -5.96 -10.42
C ILE A 739 -12.69 -6.91 -9.74
N ILE A 740 -13.23 -8.00 -9.20
CA ILE A 740 -12.49 -9.08 -8.54
C ILE A 740 -12.76 -10.36 -9.34
N PRO A 741 -11.81 -11.31 -9.43
CA PRO A 741 -12.03 -12.59 -10.10
C PRO A 741 -13.30 -13.31 -9.60
N GLY A 742 -14.11 -13.78 -10.55
CA GLY A 742 -15.37 -14.50 -10.28
C GLY A 742 -16.60 -13.62 -10.10
N MET A 743 -16.54 -12.32 -10.39
CA MET A 743 -17.72 -11.45 -10.46
C MET A 743 -18.52 -11.68 -11.75
N ASP A 744 -19.85 -11.70 -11.63
CA ASP A 744 -20.80 -11.83 -12.74
C ASP A 744 -21.33 -10.46 -13.22
N ASN A 745 -22.01 -10.47 -14.38
CA ASN A 745 -22.65 -9.29 -14.96
C ASN A 745 -23.75 -8.72 -14.05
N ASP A 746 -23.59 -7.45 -13.66
CA ASP A 746 -24.44 -6.73 -12.72
C ASP A 746 -25.47 -5.80 -13.40
N PHE A 747 -25.57 -5.85 -14.74
CA PHE A 747 -26.52 -5.07 -15.54
C PHE A 747 -26.44 -3.55 -15.30
N ALA A 748 -25.24 -3.04 -14.98
CA ALA A 748 -25.00 -1.66 -14.61
C ALA A 748 -25.54 -0.68 -15.67
N GLY A 749 -26.47 0.20 -15.29
CA GLY A 749 -27.05 1.22 -16.17
C GLY A 749 -28.25 0.78 -17.01
N MET A 750 -28.63 -0.51 -17.06
CA MET A 750 -29.73 -0.99 -17.92
C MET A 750 -31.08 -0.31 -17.66
N GLY A 751 -31.36 0.09 -16.43
CA GLY A 751 -32.62 0.73 -16.05
C GLY A 751 -32.74 2.20 -16.47
N ALA A 752 -31.69 2.81 -17.05
CA ALA A 752 -31.70 4.25 -17.36
C ALA A 752 -32.50 4.59 -18.63
N MET A 753 -32.61 3.65 -19.57
CA MET A 753 -33.38 3.82 -20.82
C MET A 753 -34.18 2.55 -21.14
N GLN A 754 -35.28 2.71 -21.86
CA GLN A 754 -36.16 1.62 -22.28
C GLN A 754 -35.69 1.02 -23.61
N GLU A 755 -35.57 -0.30 -23.68
CA GLU A 755 -35.17 -1.00 -24.91
C GLU A 755 -36.25 -0.92 -25.99
N LEU A 756 -35.86 -0.67 -27.24
CA LEU A 756 -36.75 -0.73 -28.40
C LEU A 756 -36.91 -2.17 -28.87
N LEU A 757 -38.15 -2.56 -29.17
CA LEU A 757 -38.44 -3.92 -29.63
C LEU A 757 -38.23 -3.99 -31.13
N ARG A 758 -37.25 -4.79 -31.55
CA ARG A 758 -36.96 -5.00 -32.97
C ARG A 758 -38.10 -5.76 -33.65
N GLY A 759 -38.49 -5.34 -34.86
CA GLY A 759 -39.48 -6.06 -35.66
C GLY A 759 -38.96 -7.41 -36.16
N ASP A 760 -39.82 -8.42 -36.18
CA ASP A 760 -39.49 -9.76 -36.66
C ASP A 760 -39.61 -9.85 -38.19
N ASP A 761 -38.48 -9.85 -38.87
CA ASP A 761 -38.39 -10.25 -40.29
C ASP A 761 -37.69 -11.61 -40.37
N ASN A 762 -38.16 -12.52 -41.25
CA ASN A 762 -37.53 -13.83 -41.51
C ASN A 762 -36.03 -13.75 -41.88
N SER A 763 -35.51 -12.56 -42.20
CA SER A 763 -34.12 -12.27 -42.53
C SER A 763 -33.25 -11.82 -41.34
N GLY A 764 -33.84 -11.52 -40.18
CA GLY A 764 -33.13 -11.02 -38.99
C GLY A 764 -32.45 -9.65 -39.18
N LYS A 765 -32.80 -8.92 -40.25
CA LYS A 765 -32.21 -7.63 -40.65
C LYS A 765 -33.26 -6.52 -40.78
N SER A 766 -34.26 -6.51 -39.91
CA SER A 766 -35.24 -5.41 -39.87
C SER A 766 -34.57 -4.13 -39.34
N ASN A 767 -34.90 -3.01 -39.99
CA ASN A 767 -34.58 -1.64 -39.56
C ASN A 767 -35.73 -0.99 -38.78
N PHE A 768 -36.82 -1.74 -38.58
CA PHE A 768 -38.03 -1.30 -37.90
C PHE A 768 -37.97 -1.66 -36.41
N TYR A 769 -38.19 -0.67 -35.56
CA TYR A 769 -38.18 -0.78 -34.11
C TYR A 769 -39.49 -0.24 -33.54
N MET A 770 -40.17 -1.04 -32.73
CA MET A 770 -41.35 -0.63 -32.01
C MET A 770 -40.95 0.12 -30.73
N LEU A 771 -41.52 1.32 -30.55
CA LEU A 771 -41.32 2.14 -29.36
C LEU A 771 -42.36 1.76 -28.31
N PRO A 772 -41.96 1.09 -27.21
CA PRO A 772 -42.89 0.79 -26.13
C PRO A 772 -43.39 2.07 -25.46
N LEU A 773 -44.55 1.97 -24.80
CA LEU A 773 -45.10 3.09 -24.04
C LEU A 773 -44.16 3.46 -22.87
N PRO A 774 -44.07 4.77 -22.54
CA PRO A 774 -43.34 5.22 -21.36
C PRO A 774 -43.75 4.47 -20.09
N PRO A 775 -42.81 4.14 -19.19
CA PRO A 775 -43.14 3.51 -17.91
C PRO A 775 -44.19 4.32 -17.15
N GLY A 776 -45.28 3.68 -16.73
CA GLY A 776 -46.38 4.32 -16.01
C GLY A 776 -47.55 4.77 -16.90
N LEU A 777 -47.40 4.78 -18.23
CA LEU A 777 -48.51 4.99 -19.17
C LEU A 777 -49.06 3.65 -19.68
N HIS A 778 -50.36 3.63 -19.97
CA HIS A 778 -51.05 2.52 -20.62
C HIS A 778 -51.78 3.01 -21.87
N ALA A 779 -52.30 2.09 -22.69
CA ALA A 779 -52.90 2.43 -23.99
C ALA A 779 -54.09 3.40 -23.88
N ASP A 780 -54.80 3.41 -22.75
CA ASP A 780 -55.93 4.32 -22.50
C ASP A 780 -55.54 5.61 -21.74
N SER A 781 -54.26 5.94 -21.62
CA SER A 781 -53.81 7.15 -20.91
C SER A 781 -54.02 8.40 -21.75
N ASP A 782 -54.68 9.41 -21.19
CA ASP A 782 -55.01 10.68 -21.87
C ASP A 782 -53.77 11.48 -22.31
N GLU A 783 -52.62 11.27 -21.66
CA GLU A 783 -51.34 11.87 -22.05
C GLU A 783 -50.90 11.49 -23.47
N LEU A 784 -51.40 10.37 -24.01
CA LEU A 784 -51.07 9.90 -25.36
C LEU A 784 -51.69 10.74 -26.47
N PHE A 785 -52.65 11.63 -26.16
CA PHE A 785 -53.11 12.65 -27.12
C PHE A 785 -52.04 13.73 -27.38
N GLY A 786 -51.08 13.90 -26.46
CA GLY A 786 -50.00 14.87 -26.60
C GLY A 786 -48.80 14.37 -27.41
N PHE A 787 -47.78 15.21 -27.46
CA PHE A 787 -46.49 14.97 -28.11
C PHE A 787 -45.41 14.69 -27.07
N PHE A 788 -44.50 13.78 -27.39
CA PHE A 788 -43.36 13.41 -26.57
C PHE A 788 -42.06 13.81 -27.26
N SER A 789 -41.09 14.24 -26.46
CA SER A 789 -39.70 14.36 -26.88
C SER A 789 -38.93 13.16 -26.36
N TYR A 790 -38.29 12.43 -27.27
CA TYR A 790 -37.48 11.26 -26.97
C TYR A 790 -36.00 11.54 -27.17
N GLU A 791 -35.20 10.92 -26.33
CA GLU A 791 -33.78 10.72 -26.58
C GLU A 791 -33.55 9.25 -26.91
N ILE A 792 -33.00 9.00 -28.09
CA ILE A 792 -32.69 7.66 -28.61
C ILE A 792 -31.18 7.50 -28.62
N ARG A 793 -30.69 6.39 -28.09
CA ARG A 793 -29.27 6.03 -28.08
C ARG A 793 -29.10 4.60 -28.59
N LEU A 794 -27.99 4.33 -29.26
CA LEU A 794 -27.51 2.96 -29.42
C LEU A 794 -26.84 2.54 -28.10
N GLY A 795 -27.09 1.34 -27.60
CA GLY A 795 -26.50 0.85 -26.37
C GLY A 795 -26.24 -0.66 -26.38
N HIS A 796 -25.38 -1.10 -25.47
CA HIS A 796 -25.08 -2.52 -25.25
C HIS A 796 -26.26 -3.25 -24.59
N LYS A 797 -26.59 -4.44 -25.10
CA LYS A 797 -27.66 -5.30 -24.60
C LYS A 797 -27.37 -5.85 -23.20
N LYS A 798 -28.36 -6.55 -22.65
CA LYS A 798 -28.27 -7.21 -21.35
C LYS A 798 -27.20 -8.30 -21.33
N GLU A 799 -26.99 -9.03 -22.43
CA GLU A 799 -26.03 -10.14 -22.48
C GLU A 799 -24.58 -9.66 -22.32
N LEU A 800 -24.25 -8.45 -22.79
CA LEU A 800 -22.91 -7.88 -22.72
C LEU A 800 -22.66 -7.20 -21.37
N TRP A 801 -21.61 -7.61 -20.67
CA TRP A 801 -21.12 -7.00 -19.45
C TRP A 801 -20.38 -5.70 -19.77
N SER A 802 -21.02 -4.58 -19.40
CA SER A 802 -20.49 -3.23 -19.60
C SER A 802 -20.63 -2.41 -18.33
N THR A 803 -19.75 -1.42 -18.19
CA THR A 803 -19.91 -0.36 -17.18
C THR A 803 -21.11 0.51 -17.55
N ALA A 804 -21.75 1.12 -16.57
CA ALA A 804 -22.90 1.98 -16.81
C ALA A 804 -22.55 3.10 -17.80
N GLN A 805 -21.42 3.79 -17.59
CA GLN A 805 -20.99 4.88 -18.47
C GLN A 805 -20.53 4.42 -19.86
N GLY A 806 -20.11 3.16 -19.99
CA GLY A 806 -19.82 2.53 -21.28
C GLY A 806 -21.07 2.06 -22.05
N ARG A 807 -22.24 1.98 -21.40
CA ARG A 807 -23.41 1.29 -21.97
C ARG A 807 -24.09 2.03 -23.11
N TYR A 808 -24.31 3.34 -22.99
CA TYR A 808 -25.11 4.11 -23.94
C TYR A 808 -24.24 5.06 -24.76
N GLY A 809 -24.38 5.00 -26.08
CA GLY A 809 -23.70 5.83 -27.05
C GLY A 809 -24.23 7.27 -27.11
N ARG A 810 -23.97 7.92 -28.24
CA ARG A 810 -24.32 9.33 -28.44
C ARG A 810 -25.84 9.52 -28.60
N PRO A 811 -26.41 10.62 -28.06
CA PRO A 811 -27.83 10.89 -28.10
C PRO A 811 -28.33 11.40 -29.45
N LEU A 812 -29.50 10.91 -29.88
CA LEU A 812 -30.35 11.48 -30.92
C LEU A 812 -31.64 12.00 -30.27
N LYS A 813 -31.88 13.32 -30.34
CA LYS A 813 -33.12 13.93 -29.84
C LYS A 813 -34.17 13.97 -30.94
N VAL A 814 -35.35 13.43 -30.66
CA VAL A 814 -36.52 13.43 -31.56
C VAL A 814 -37.67 14.12 -30.85
N ASN A 815 -38.13 15.25 -31.40
CA ASN A 815 -39.23 16.03 -30.83
C ASN A 815 -40.54 15.77 -31.60
N GLY A 816 -41.67 15.94 -30.94
CA GLY A 816 -42.98 15.86 -31.59
C GLY A 816 -43.45 14.43 -31.90
N VAL A 817 -42.95 13.44 -31.16
CA VAL A 817 -43.35 12.04 -31.33
C VAL A 817 -44.71 11.82 -30.69
N GLN A 818 -45.73 11.47 -31.48
CA GLN A 818 -47.05 11.16 -30.99
C GLN A 818 -47.26 9.64 -30.95
N HIS A 819 -47.66 9.12 -29.79
CA HIS A 819 -48.08 7.73 -29.67
C HIS A 819 -49.49 7.54 -30.26
N PRO A 820 -49.89 6.31 -30.61
CA PRO A 820 -51.25 6.05 -31.04
C PRO A 820 -52.26 6.54 -30.01
N ALA A 821 -53.15 7.43 -30.44
CA ALA A 821 -54.12 8.05 -29.55
C ALA A 821 -55.04 6.99 -28.87
N PRO A 822 -55.44 7.21 -27.60
CA PRO A 822 -56.35 6.34 -26.86
C PRO A 822 -57.67 6.10 -27.60
N ASN A 823 -58.33 4.98 -27.29
CA ASN A 823 -59.64 4.68 -27.85
C ASN A 823 -60.74 5.49 -27.12
N LEU A 824 -61.39 6.42 -27.83
CA LEU A 824 -62.58 7.09 -27.32
C LEU A 824 -63.83 6.22 -27.54
N SER A 825 -64.50 5.85 -26.46
CA SER A 825 -65.71 5.02 -26.53
C SER A 825 -66.93 5.82 -26.99
N CYS A 826 -67.69 5.23 -27.91
CA CYS A 826 -69.01 5.72 -28.32
C CYS A 826 -70.07 4.80 -27.75
N ASN A 827 -71.01 5.37 -26.99
CA ASN A 827 -72.14 4.65 -26.40
C ASN A 827 -73.43 5.03 -27.13
N VAL A 828 -74.23 4.02 -27.47
CA VAL A 828 -75.51 4.20 -28.14
C VAL A 828 -76.60 3.53 -27.30
N ILE A 829 -77.61 4.30 -26.91
CA ILE A 829 -78.73 3.82 -26.08
C ILE A 829 -80.03 4.14 -26.78
N ARG A 830 -80.88 3.12 -26.95
CA ARG A 830 -82.27 3.31 -27.37
C ARG A 830 -83.13 3.65 -26.16
N ARG A 831 -83.68 4.86 -26.12
CA ARG A 831 -84.53 5.35 -25.03
C ARG A 831 -85.98 5.39 -25.47
N LYS A 832 -86.88 4.85 -24.64
CA LYS A 832 -88.33 5.04 -24.76
C LYS A 832 -88.78 6.06 -23.73
N ILE A 833 -89.28 7.22 -24.17
CA ILE A 833 -89.76 8.27 -23.28
C ILE A 833 -91.29 8.27 -23.31
N PRO A 834 -91.98 8.11 -22.16
CA PRO A 834 -93.43 8.29 -22.13
C PRO A 834 -93.77 9.76 -22.41
N LEU A 835 -94.60 10.02 -23.42
CA LEU A 835 -95.18 11.32 -23.69
C LEU A 835 -96.30 11.56 -22.68
N PHE A 836 -96.01 12.32 -21.63
CA PHE A 836 -97.05 12.88 -20.78
C PHE A 836 -97.62 14.13 -21.46
N GLU A 837 -98.88 14.08 -21.90
CA GLU A 837 -99.59 15.29 -22.33
C GLU A 837 -99.63 16.30 -21.17
N LYS A 838 -99.38 17.58 -21.49
CA LYS A 838 -99.43 18.73 -20.55
C LYS A 838 -100.72 18.77 -19.69
N LYS A 839 -101.79 18.10 -20.11
CA LYS A 839 -103.08 18.00 -19.39
C LYS A 839 -103.00 17.33 -18.01
N LEU A 840 -101.97 16.53 -17.71
CA LEU A 840 -101.87 15.82 -16.41
C LEU A 840 -101.42 16.71 -15.24
N LYS A 841 -100.73 17.85 -15.50
CA LYS A 841 -100.47 18.86 -14.44
C LYS A 841 -101.75 19.57 -14.02
N ASP A 842 -102.66 19.83 -14.95
CA ASP A 842 -103.95 20.45 -14.65
C ASP A 842 -104.92 19.46 -13.97
N VAL A 843 -104.86 18.17 -14.31
CA VAL A 843 -105.67 17.11 -13.67
C VAL A 843 -105.16 16.71 -12.28
N LEU A 844 -103.85 16.77 -12.01
CA LEU A 844 -103.29 16.55 -10.67
C LEU A 844 -103.49 17.74 -9.73
N VAL A 845 -103.59 18.97 -10.28
CA VAL A 845 -103.91 20.17 -9.51
C VAL A 845 -105.42 20.28 -9.25
N ALA A 846 -106.28 19.88 -10.20
CA ALA A 846 -107.74 19.86 -10.02
C ALA A 846 -108.22 18.81 -8.99
N ASN A 847 -107.63 17.62 -8.97
CA ASN A 847 -107.97 16.56 -7.99
C ASN A 847 -107.57 16.88 -6.53
N LYS A 848 -106.77 17.94 -6.31
CA LYS A 848 -106.44 18.42 -4.96
C LYS A 848 -107.48 19.43 -4.44
N VAL A 849 -108.34 19.95 -5.32
CA VAL A 849 -109.36 20.97 -5.01
C VAL A 849 -110.76 20.34 -4.83
N GLU A 850 -111.05 19.21 -5.46
CA GLU A 850 -112.37 18.53 -5.37
C GLU A 850 -112.58 17.63 -4.14
N ARG A 851 -111.62 17.51 -3.21
CA ARG A 851 -111.83 16.81 -1.92
C ARG A 851 -112.52 17.63 -0.83
N LEU A 852 -113.04 18.81 -1.17
CA LEU A 852 -113.81 19.69 -0.27
C LEU A 852 -115.20 19.99 -0.86
N ARG A 853 -116.05 18.97 -1.02
CA ARG A 853 -117.54 19.06 -0.91
C ARG A 853 -118.19 17.68 -1.09
N LYS A 854 -119.01 17.29 -0.11
CA LYS A 854 -120.09 16.27 -0.21
C LYS A 854 -121.12 16.77 -1.24
N ASP A 855 -121.80 15.96 -2.06
CA ASP A 855 -122.65 14.80 -1.72
C ASP A 855 -123.04 13.98 -2.98
N SER A 856 -123.51 12.76 -2.72
CA SER A 856 -124.32 11.85 -3.57
C SER A 856 -123.74 11.21 -4.85
N GLY A 857 -123.33 9.94 -4.69
CA GLY A 857 -123.78 8.80 -5.50
C GLY A 857 -123.49 8.79 -7.01
N GLN A 858 -122.31 8.29 -7.40
CA GLN A 858 -122.15 7.45 -8.60
C GLN A 858 -120.75 6.79 -8.63
N ILE A 859 -120.74 5.47 -8.85
CA ILE A 859 -119.53 4.70 -9.16
C ILE A 859 -119.18 5.01 -10.62
N LEU A 860 -118.05 5.68 -10.86
CA LEU A 860 -117.50 5.88 -12.20
C LEU A 860 -116.13 5.20 -12.30
N GLU A 861 -116.06 4.27 -13.26
CA GLU A 861 -114.92 3.43 -13.60
C GLU A 861 -113.67 4.24 -13.93
N LYS A 862 -112.49 3.74 -13.53
CA LYS A 862 -111.20 4.37 -13.83
C LYS A 862 -110.93 4.28 -15.34
N PRO A 863 -110.63 5.39 -16.05
CA PRO A 863 -110.22 5.32 -17.45
C PRO A 863 -108.79 4.77 -17.57
N SER A 864 -108.62 3.80 -18.46
CA SER A 864 -107.32 3.29 -18.93
C SER A 864 -106.60 4.36 -19.75
N ILE A 865 -105.45 4.84 -19.25
CA ILE A 865 -104.61 5.84 -19.94
C ILE A 865 -103.68 5.11 -20.92
N ASN A 866 -103.89 5.29 -22.23
CA ASN A 866 -102.92 4.91 -23.26
C ASN A 866 -101.75 5.89 -23.25
N ILE A 867 -100.58 5.44 -22.78
CA ILE A 867 -99.35 6.24 -22.78
C ILE A 867 -98.66 6.06 -24.14
N ALA A 868 -98.58 7.12 -24.94
CA ALA A 868 -97.76 7.14 -26.15
C ALA A 868 -96.27 7.25 -25.78
N PHE A 869 -95.39 6.55 -26.49
CA PHE A 869 -93.95 6.57 -26.25
C PHE A 869 -93.20 7.19 -27.43
N LYS A 870 -92.25 8.07 -27.14
CA LYS A 870 -91.26 8.57 -28.11
C LYS A 870 -90.05 7.65 -28.10
N ASN A 871 -89.69 7.09 -29.25
CA ASN A 871 -88.51 6.23 -29.41
C ASN A 871 -87.34 7.05 -29.96
N GLU A 872 -86.28 7.17 -29.18
CA GLU A 872 -85.07 7.93 -29.54
C GLU A 872 -83.84 7.05 -29.45
N VAL A 873 -82.85 7.31 -30.30
CA VAL A 873 -81.49 6.78 -30.21
C VAL A 873 -80.61 7.91 -29.70
N VAL A 874 -80.02 7.71 -28.53
CA VAL A 874 -79.10 8.67 -27.90
C VAL A 874 -77.68 8.16 -28.12
N ILE A 875 -76.86 8.98 -28.77
CA ILE A 875 -75.46 8.72 -29.02
C ILE A 875 -74.66 9.64 -28.10
N THR A 876 -73.72 9.07 -27.34
CA THR A 876 -72.84 9.82 -26.44
C THR A 876 -71.39 9.40 -26.68
N ALA A 877 -70.50 10.38 -26.82
CA ALA A 877 -69.07 10.14 -26.98
C ALA A 877 -68.26 11.20 -26.22
N GLN A 878 -67.06 10.84 -25.81
CA GLN A 878 -66.13 11.72 -25.09
C GLN A 878 -65.28 12.54 -26.09
N PHE A 879 -64.92 13.76 -25.72
CA PHE A 879 -63.91 14.57 -26.40
C PHE A 879 -62.51 14.16 -25.91
N ALA A 880 -61.51 14.26 -26.78
CA ALA A 880 -60.12 14.11 -26.42
C ALA A 880 -59.71 15.11 -25.32
N THR A 881 -58.89 14.63 -24.40
CA THR A 881 -58.44 15.37 -23.21
C THR A 881 -56.96 15.71 -23.33
N ALA A 882 -56.63 16.99 -23.22
CA ALA A 882 -55.25 17.45 -23.10
C ALA A 882 -54.79 17.37 -21.65
N VAL A 883 -53.71 16.63 -21.41
CA VAL A 883 -53.08 16.48 -20.09
C VAL A 883 -51.64 16.95 -20.13
N LEU A 884 -51.25 17.73 -19.13
CA LEU A 884 -49.85 18.12 -18.88
C LEU A 884 -49.53 17.88 -17.40
N ASN A 885 -48.48 17.11 -17.12
CA ASN A 885 -48.07 16.73 -15.75
C ASN A 885 -49.22 16.18 -14.89
N GLY A 886 -50.07 15.32 -15.48
CA GLY A 886 -51.25 14.73 -14.81
C GLY A 886 -52.43 15.70 -14.60
N LYS A 887 -52.31 16.96 -15.01
CA LYS A 887 -53.37 17.97 -14.93
C LYS A 887 -54.11 18.08 -16.25
N ASN A 888 -55.43 17.97 -16.21
CA ASN A 888 -56.29 18.25 -17.37
C ASN A 888 -56.28 19.76 -17.66
N ILE A 889 -55.82 20.12 -18.85
CA ILE A 889 -55.72 21.49 -19.36
C ILE A 889 -56.54 21.71 -20.64
N THR A 890 -57.47 20.79 -20.92
CA THR A 890 -58.36 20.84 -22.08
C THR A 890 -59.18 22.13 -22.08
N ALA A 891 -59.27 22.82 -23.22
CA ALA A 891 -60.03 24.05 -23.37
C ALA A 891 -61.51 23.87 -22.98
N ASN A 892 -62.08 24.79 -22.19
CA ASN A 892 -63.49 24.77 -21.78
C ASN A 892 -64.22 26.03 -22.29
N PRO A 893 -65.18 25.91 -23.24
CA PRO A 893 -65.63 24.68 -23.93
C PRO A 893 -64.55 24.06 -24.84
N PRO A 894 -64.67 22.77 -25.24
CA PRO A 894 -63.75 22.13 -26.19
C PRO A 894 -63.55 22.93 -27.48
N GLN A 895 -62.31 23.01 -27.97
CA GLN A 895 -61.97 23.70 -29.22
C GLN A 895 -62.25 22.86 -30.48
N THR A 896 -62.36 21.55 -30.33
CA THR A 896 -62.71 20.59 -31.38
C THR A 896 -64.22 20.44 -31.51
N SER A 897 -64.67 19.84 -32.62
CA SER A 897 -66.08 19.56 -32.87
C SER A 897 -66.31 18.06 -32.98
N LEU A 898 -67.32 17.54 -32.26
CA LEU A 898 -67.65 16.12 -32.28
C LEU A 898 -68.82 15.88 -33.23
N TRP A 899 -68.70 14.87 -34.09
CA TRP A 899 -69.70 14.51 -35.08
C TRP A 899 -70.06 13.03 -34.98
N TYR A 900 -71.32 12.69 -35.17
CA TYR A 900 -71.73 11.30 -35.35
C TYR A 900 -71.89 11.00 -36.85
N MET A 901 -71.60 9.76 -37.22
CA MET A 901 -71.87 9.16 -38.52
C MET A 901 -72.63 7.85 -38.28
N LEU A 902 -73.89 7.82 -38.70
CA LEU A 902 -74.77 6.67 -38.61
C LEU A 902 -74.72 5.89 -39.93
N TYR A 903 -74.34 4.63 -39.85
CA TYR A 903 -74.25 3.72 -41.00
C TYR A 903 -75.29 2.59 -40.92
N ALA A 904 -75.76 2.14 -42.09
CA ALA A 904 -76.42 0.86 -42.27
C ALA A 904 -75.41 -0.17 -42.79
N GLN A 905 -75.39 -1.36 -42.20
CA GLN A 905 -74.59 -2.47 -42.69
C GLN A 905 -75.36 -3.21 -43.79
N VAL A 906 -74.75 -3.35 -44.97
CA VAL A 906 -75.35 -4.04 -46.12
C VAL A 906 -74.38 -5.07 -46.67
N ARG A 907 -74.88 -6.27 -47.00
CA ARG A 907 -74.06 -7.32 -47.62
C ARG A 907 -73.84 -7.01 -49.10
N GLN A 908 -72.60 -7.11 -49.57
CA GLN A 908 -72.25 -6.98 -50.98
C GLN A 908 -72.94 -8.10 -51.79
N ALA A 909 -73.31 -7.82 -53.04
CA ALA A 909 -74.10 -8.74 -53.87
C ALA A 909 -73.40 -10.08 -54.16
N ASP A 910 -72.07 -10.14 -54.08
CA ASP A 910 -71.26 -11.36 -54.18
C ASP A 910 -71.30 -12.24 -52.92
N GLY A 911 -71.90 -11.73 -51.84
CA GLY A 911 -71.99 -12.41 -50.56
C GLY A 911 -70.68 -12.50 -49.78
N LEU A 912 -69.58 -11.93 -50.29
CA LEU A 912 -68.22 -12.09 -49.76
C LEU A 912 -67.85 -11.07 -48.68
N SER A 913 -68.50 -9.90 -48.65
CA SER A 913 -68.19 -8.85 -47.67
C SER A 913 -69.40 -8.00 -47.29
N TYR A 914 -69.32 -7.30 -46.15
CA TYR A 914 -70.26 -6.27 -45.74
C TYR A 914 -69.70 -4.87 -46.03
N ARG A 915 -70.57 -3.92 -46.36
CA ARG A 915 -70.27 -2.50 -46.59
C ARG A 915 -71.12 -1.63 -45.66
N ASN A 916 -70.53 -0.54 -45.18
CA ASN A 916 -71.23 0.46 -44.37
C ASN A 916 -71.74 1.59 -45.28
N LEU A 917 -73.05 1.80 -45.34
CA LEU A 917 -73.69 2.91 -46.07
C LEU A 917 -74.06 4.02 -45.10
N LEU A 918 -73.58 5.24 -45.34
CA LEU A 918 -73.87 6.39 -44.47
C LEU A 918 -75.34 6.82 -44.62
N LEU A 919 -76.11 6.77 -43.53
CA LEU A 919 -77.52 7.19 -43.48
C LEU A 919 -77.69 8.64 -43.01
N SER A 920 -76.88 9.05 -42.04
CA SER A 920 -76.94 10.38 -41.45
C SER A 920 -75.62 10.74 -40.80
N SER A 921 -75.26 12.01 -40.87
CA SER A 921 -74.24 12.60 -40.00
C SER A 921 -74.80 13.86 -39.32
N GLY A 922 -74.18 14.28 -38.23
CA GLY A 922 -74.57 15.50 -37.53
C GLY A 922 -73.65 15.86 -36.37
N TYR A 923 -73.72 17.12 -35.95
CA TYR A 923 -72.93 17.67 -34.86
C TYR A 923 -73.44 17.20 -33.49
N MET A 924 -72.52 16.90 -32.59
CA MET A 924 -72.77 16.49 -31.20
C MET A 924 -72.37 17.63 -30.25
N PRO A 925 -73.31 18.48 -29.80
CA PRO A 925 -72.99 19.57 -28.89
C PRO A 925 -72.44 19.08 -27.55
N TYR A 926 -71.43 19.79 -27.04
CA TYR A 926 -70.96 19.62 -25.66
C TYR A 926 -72.06 20.02 -24.68
N VAL A 927 -72.35 19.14 -23.72
CA VAL A 927 -73.32 19.42 -22.66
C VAL A 927 -72.56 19.69 -21.37
N PRO A 928 -72.52 20.95 -20.86
CA PRO A 928 -71.90 21.22 -19.57
C PRO A 928 -72.66 20.47 -18.46
N PRO A 929 -71.97 19.93 -17.45
CA PRO A 929 -72.63 19.27 -16.33
C PRO A 929 -73.61 20.24 -15.67
N LYS A 930 -74.79 19.74 -15.28
CA LYS A 930 -75.78 20.56 -14.58
C LYS A 930 -75.17 21.04 -13.26
N ARG A 931 -74.91 22.34 -13.13
CA ARG A 931 -74.47 22.99 -11.90
C ARG A 931 -75.39 22.55 -10.75
N ARG A 932 -74.89 21.73 -9.81
CA ARG A 932 -75.54 21.59 -8.51
C ARG A 932 -75.49 22.96 -7.85
N VAL A 933 -76.62 23.44 -7.36
CA VAL A 933 -76.64 24.62 -6.48
C VAL A 933 -75.96 24.17 -5.18
N LEU A 934 -74.66 24.42 -5.08
CA LEU A 934 -73.85 24.14 -3.89
C LEU A 934 -74.07 25.25 -2.85
N ALA A 935 -74.08 24.88 -1.57
CA ALA A 935 -74.17 25.82 -0.46
C ALA A 935 -72.89 26.65 -0.35
N LYS A 936 -72.98 27.82 0.29
CA LYS A 936 -71.98 28.92 0.31
C LYS A 936 -70.56 28.58 0.78
N ASN A 937 -70.29 27.36 1.24
CA ASN A 937 -69.00 26.94 1.82
C ASN A 937 -68.33 25.76 1.11
N ASP A 938 -68.88 25.24 0.00
CA ASP A 938 -68.17 24.21 -0.78
C ASP A 938 -67.18 24.87 -1.76
N VAL A 939 -65.91 24.51 -1.62
CA VAL A 939 -64.85 24.86 -2.57
C VAL A 939 -65.25 24.32 -3.94
N VAL A 940 -65.18 25.18 -4.97
CA VAL A 940 -65.42 24.78 -6.37
C VAL A 940 -64.35 23.77 -6.76
N SER A 941 -64.65 22.48 -6.67
CA SER A 941 -63.87 21.44 -7.33
C SER A 941 -63.92 21.72 -8.83
N LYS A 942 -62.77 22.04 -9.44
CA LYS A 942 -62.65 22.09 -10.91
C LYS A 942 -63.21 20.78 -11.46
N GLU A 943 -64.03 20.88 -12.51
CA GLU A 943 -64.70 19.75 -13.13
C GLU A 943 -63.66 18.78 -13.74
N GLU A 944 -63.20 17.80 -12.98
CA GLU A 944 -62.26 16.74 -13.40
C GLU A 944 -62.93 15.63 -14.25
N GLY A 945 -64.13 15.88 -14.76
CA GLY A 945 -64.87 14.93 -15.60
C GLY A 945 -64.54 15.08 -17.09
N GLY A 946 -64.41 13.94 -17.80
CA GLY A 946 -64.30 13.91 -19.26
C GLY A 946 -65.47 14.62 -19.93
N LYS A 947 -65.18 15.44 -20.94
CA LYS A 947 -66.19 16.24 -21.66
C LYS A 947 -66.94 15.35 -22.64
N THR A 948 -68.27 15.42 -22.66
CA THR A 948 -69.10 14.54 -23.50
C THR A 948 -69.98 15.33 -24.46
N GLY A 949 -70.04 14.85 -25.70
CA GLY A 949 -71.01 15.30 -26.70
C GLY A 949 -72.21 14.34 -26.76
N ILE A 950 -73.41 14.87 -27.02
CA ILE A 950 -74.63 14.08 -27.08
C ILE A 950 -75.42 14.42 -28.35
N ALA A 951 -75.81 13.40 -29.12
CA ALA A 951 -76.77 13.51 -30.22
C ALA A 951 -78.01 12.65 -29.94
N ILE A 952 -79.18 13.17 -30.34
CA ILE A 952 -80.47 12.49 -30.16
C ILE A 952 -81.14 12.37 -31.52
N LEU A 953 -81.37 11.14 -31.97
CA LEU A 953 -82.01 10.81 -33.24
C LEU A 953 -83.37 10.19 -32.99
N LYS A 954 -84.38 10.59 -33.76
CA LYS A 954 -85.69 9.92 -33.72
C LYS A 954 -85.63 8.64 -34.54
N VAL A 955 -86.20 7.56 -34.02
CA VAL A 955 -86.24 6.26 -34.74
C VAL A 955 -87.08 6.36 -36.03
N GLU A 956 -88.12 7.19 -36.03
CA GLU A 956 -88.98 7.46 -37.19
C GLU A 956 -88.16 8.00 -38.38
N ASP A 957 -87.29 8.98 -38.13
CA ASP A 957 -86.44 9.60 -39.15
C ASP A 957 -85.43 8.59 -39.74
N ILE A 958 -84.88 7.70 -38.90
CA ILE A 958 -83.94 6.65 -39.34
C ILE A 958 -84.66 5.63 -40.23
N GLN A 959 -85.86 5.19 -39.83
CA GLN A 959 -86.66 4.23 -40.60
C GLN A 959 -87.11 4.81 -41.94
N GLN A 960 -87.44 6.11 -41.98
CA GLN A 960 -87.77 6.78 -43.23
C GLN A 960 -86.57 6.77 -44.19
N ARG A 961 -85.37 7.15 -43.71
CA ARG A 961 -84.15 7.14 -44.54
C ARG A 961 -83.75 5.76 -45.05
N LEU A 962 -83.94 4.72 -44.25
CA LEU A 962 -83.73 3.34 -44.68
C LEU A 962 -84.66 2.97 -45.85
N VAL A 963 -85.94 3.35 -45.76
CA VAL A 963 -86.93 3.10 -46.83
C VAL A 963 -86.61 3.92 -48.09
N GLU A 964 -86.20 5.18 -47.94
CA GLU A 964 -85.76 6.04 -49.06
C GLU A 964 -84.57 5.43 -49.82
N LEU A 965 -83.69 4.71 -49.12
CA LEU A 965 -82.55 4.00 -49.70
C LEU A 965 -82.88 2.56 -50.15
N GLY A 966 -84.14 2.12 -50.06
CA GLY A 966 -84.57 0.78 -50.45
C GLY A 966 -84.17 -0.35 -49.49
N LEU A 967 -83.79 -0.01 -48.24
CA LEU A 967 -83.34 -0.96 -47.22
C LEU A 967 -84.47 -1.32 -46.23
N PRO A 968 -84.44 -2.53 -45.62
CA PRO A 968 -85.38 -2.91 -44.57
C PRO A 968 -85.31 -1.99 -43.34
N LYS A 969 -86.47 -1.72 -42.72
CA LYS A 969 -86.58 -0.90 -41.49
C LYS A 969 -85.87 -1.49 -40.27
N GLU A 970 -85.58 -2.79 -40.30
CA GLU A 970 -84.93 -3.55 -39.22
C GLU A 970 -83.43 -3.83 -39.50
N ASN A 971 -82.82 -3.12 -40.45
CA ASN A 971 -81.39 -3.30 -40.76
C ASN A 971 -80.49 -2.96 -39.55
N SER A 972 -79.38 -3.70 -39.44
CA SER A 972 -78.34 -3.42 -38.45
C SER A 972 -77.70 -2.05 -38.69
N LEU A 973 -77.57 -1.28 -37.62
CA LEU A 973 -76.97 0.06 -37.63
C LEU A 973 -75.66 0.04 -36.87
N SER A 974 -74.69 0.80 -37.35
CA SER A 974 -73.45 1.11 -36.64
C SER A 974 -73.27 2.62 -36.55
N VAL A 975 -72.62 3.09 -35.48
CA VAL A 975 -72.36 4.52 -35.27
C VAL A 975 -70.86 4.69 -35.08
N LEU A 976 -70.29 5.64 -35.80
CA LEU A 976 -68.94 6.14 -35.60
C LEU A 976 -69.03 7.59 -35.11
N CYS A 977 -68.33 7.91 -34.03
CA CYS A 977 -68.12 9.29 -33.62
C CYS A 977 -66.73 9.72 -34.03
N VAL A 978 -66.62 10.88 -34.67
CA VAL A 978 -65.36 11.44 -35.13
C VAL A 978 -65.22 12.84 -34.52
N GLU A 979 -64.09 13.05 -33.85
CA GLU A 979 -63.67 14.36 -33.41
C GLU A 979 -62.90 15.03 -34.54
N MET A 980 -63.38 16.21 -34.94
CA MET A 980 -62.85 16.98 -36.05
C MET A 980 -62.20 18.26 -35.50
N PHE A 981 -61.13 18.70 -36.16
CA PHE A 981 -60.57 20.04 -35.96
C PHE A 981 -61.66 21.12 -36.10
N PRO A 982 -61.51 22.29 -35.46
CA PRO A 982 -62.49 23.36 -35.51
C PRO A 982 -62.81 23.74 -36.96
N MET A 983 -63.98 23.34 -37.45
CA MET A 983 -64.45 23.69 -38.79
C MET A 983 -65.15 25.05 -38.83
N ASP A 984 -65.64 25.58 -37.69
CA ASP A 984 -66.19 26.94 -37.52
C ASP A 984 -66.63 27.19 -36.05
N ASN A 985 -65.70 27.12 -35.09
CA ASN A 985 -66.03 27.44 -33.69
C ASN A 985 -65.98 28.96 -33.46
N MET A 986 -67.10 29.66 -33.70
CA MET A 986 -67.25 31.13 -33.48
C MET A 986 -66.97 31.60 -32.04
N TRP A 987 -66.79 30.70 -31.08
CA TRP A 987 -66.58 31.02 -29.67
C TRP A 987 -65.25 31.75 -29.39
N HIS A 988 -64.30 31.74 -30.33
CA HIS A 988 -63.04 32.47 -30.21
C HIS A 988 -63.07 33.94 -30.71
N ILE A 989 -64.21 34.46 -31.19
CA ILE A 989 -64.33 35.86 -31.63
C ILE A 989 -65.16 36.73 -30.66
N GLU A 990 -65.99 36.15 -29.77
CA GLU A 990 -66.80 36.95 -28.84
C GLU A 990 -66.18 37.18 -27.45
N GLY A 991 -65.20 36.36 -27.05
CA GLY A 991 -64.45 36.58 -25.79
C GLY A 991 -63.63 37.88 -25.78
N GLY A 992 -63.31 38.44 -26.95
CA GLY A 992 -62.66 39.74 -27.10
C GLY A 992 -63.60 40.94 -26.97
N LYS A 993 -64.93 40.76 -26.86
CA LYS A 993 -65.90 41.87 -26.70
C LYS A 993 -66.27 42.19 -25.25
N HIS A 994 -66.04 41.28 -24.30
CA HIS A 994 -66.36 41.55 -22.90
C HIS A 994 -65.31 42.39 -22.15
N ASP A 995 -64.09 42.51 -22.66
CA ASP A 995 -63.08 43.43 -22.12
C ASP A 995 -63.25 44.88 -22.61
N TYR A 996 -64.01 45.11 -23.70
CA TYR A 996 -64.36 46.47 -24.15
C TYR A 996 -65.47 47.11 -23.29
N ALA A 997 -66.35 46.31 -22.66
CA ALA A 997 -67.45 46.82 -21.82
C ALA A 997 -66.98 47.31 -20.43
N ASN A 998 -65.84 46.81 -19.93
CA ASN A 998 -65.24 47.30 -18.69
C ASN A 998 -64.27 48.48 -18.93
N ALA A 999 -63.70 48.60 -20.13
CA ALA A 999 -62.96 49.79 -20.56
C ALA A 999 -63.89 51.01 -20.71
N GLU A 1000 -65.15 50.83 -21.11
CA GLU A 1000 -66.16 51.91 -21.18
C GLU A 1000 -66.61 52.43 -19.80
N ARG A 1001 -66.62 51.59 -18.76
CA ARG A 1001 -66.96 52.02 -17.38
C ARG A 1001 -65.82 52.74 -16.67
N LEU A 1002 -64.58 52.35 -16.94
CA LEU A 1002 -63.38 53.05 -16.46
C LEU A 1002 -63.17 54.38 -17.19
N THR A 1003 -63.45 54.44 -18.50
CA THR A 1003 -63.45 55.71 -19.25
C THR A 1003 -64.58 56.63 -18.80
N HIS A 1004 -65.79 56.15 -18.50
CA HIS A 1004 -66.86 57.01 -17.94
C HIS A 1004 -66.56 57.55 -16.52
N HIS A 1005 -65.76 56.84 -15.72
CA HIS A 1005 -65.33 57.31 -14.40
C HIS A 1005 -64.15 58.29 -14.47
N LEU A 1006 -63.23 58.08 -15.43
CA LEU A 1006 -62.09 58.96 -15.70
C LEU A 1006 -62.49 60.24 -16.48
N TYR A 1007 -63.49 60.18 -17.37
CA TYR A 1007 -64.07 61.36 -18.03
C TYR A 1007 -64.85 62.28 -17.07
N ARG A 1008 -65.33 61.74 -15.94
CA ARG A 1008 -65.98 62.53 -14.88
C ARG A 1008 -64.99 63.23 -13.95
N LEU A 1009 -63.73 62.79 -13.92
CA LEU A 1009 -62.63 63.43 -13.19
C LEU A 1009 -61.79 64.37 -14.07
N ALA A 1010 -61.85 64.21 -15.40
CA ALA A 1010 -61.15 65.06 -16.37
C ALA A 1010 -61.96 66.29 -16.86
N SER A 1011 -63.23 66.44 -16.45
CA SER A 1011 -64.04 67.63 -16.73
C SER A 1011 -63.77 68.81 -15.79
N GLU A 1012 -62.85 68.66 -14.83
CA GLU A 1012 -62.38 69.75 -13.96
C GLU A 1012 -60.86 69.92 -14.09
N ASN A 1013 -60.47 70.97 -14.82
CA ASN A 1013 -59.14 71.61 -14.90
C ASN A 1013 -58.06 71.08 -15.86
N ARG A 1014 -57.90 71.88 -16.92
CA ARG A 1014 -56.70 72.28 -17.70
C ARG A 1014 -55.33 71.71 -17.25
N LEU A 1015 -54.60 71.08 -18.18
CA LEU A 1015 -53.23 71.46 -18.60
C LEU A 1015 -52.67 70.50 -19.68
N CYS A 1016 -52.08 71.09 -20.73
CA CYS A 1016 -51.41 70.41 -21.85
C CYS A 1016 -50.00 69.94 -21.47
N VAL A 1017 -49.58 68.71 -21.81
CA VAL A 1017 -48.18 68.38 -22.14
C VAL A 1017 -48.09 67.22 -23.16
N ARG A 1018 -47.10 67.35 -24.07
CA ARG A 1018 -46.69 66.53 -25.23
C ARG A 1018 -46.19 65.10 -24.91
N PRO A 1019 -46.07 64.22 -25.94
CA PRO A 1019 -45.97 62.76 -25.78
C PRO A 1019 -44.55 62.25 -25.59
N LYS A 1020 -44.43 61.07 -24.97
CA LYS A 1020 -43.43 60.05 -25.26
C LYS A 1020 -44.13 58.74 -25.56
#